data_AF-A0A3M6TNF4-F1
#
_entry.id   AF-A0A3M6TNF4-F1
#
_cell.length_a   1.000
_cell.length_b   1.000
_cell.length_c   1.000
_cell.angle_alpha   90.00
_cell.angle_beta   90.00
_cell.angle_gamma   90.00
#
_symmetry.space_group_name_H-M   'P 1'
#
loop_
_entity.id
_entity.type
_entity.pdbx_description
1 polymer ?
#
loop_
_entity_poly.entity_id
_entity_poly.type
_entity_poly.pdbx_seq_one_letter_code
_entity_poly.pdbx_strand_id
1 'polypeptide(L)'
;MAGASGKTGLSHHALLSSQIEEKFSTNQQTQKIYDQKDTWRQEMELIIQELYPSCCLVMCGSSANGFGSIDSDIDLTLMLGIEGRTAVTRDTYTLRRIESLFSRKPRRFETEVVSNAKDPIIILKDKENSFETDITLENSSSLTNAFLLKCYSECDLRVKPLTIVIKLWAKKAQIIGAKFKRLPGFAIVLMVIHFLQAGCAPPVLPVLHKDFPELIKDTSKNEVIHQLTDEIPLQIQTYKSKNEKSLGELLMAFFRYYSAFQWAETISVRTGNTEPTKMHSKVWRGPKIRIEDPTDGGNVTRAVFDEYEARRIKQSFKTASNNLNRNSSLEINRFGSIIMANENTDRDAQLSCQIQEKFSANQQTPKIYDQKDSWRREMELIIQELYPSCRLVLCGSSANGFGSTDSDIDLILTAKSREDAETYMLRRIESLFTRTPRRFETRVITDARIPIIKLKDKEKSFESDISVNNWANVRNAFLLKCYSECDPRVKPLVVIIRLWAQKAEITNARLHRLAGFAVVLLVINYLQAGCSPPVLPSLQKDFPELFRSTENDVISKLTGSAPPQVKSHKSKNTQNVGELLIEFFKYYSSFDWKKTISVRMGNTQPTSRYGRVWSGPYIKLEDPTDEGNVTRGVYNSSEFTRIKNAFQSASTQLEQKASLQDIF
;
A
#
# COMPACT_ATOMS: atom_id res chain seq x y z
N MET A 1 1.35 63.25 30.32
CA MET A 1 1.95 61.95 30.67
C MET A 1 0.92 61.20 31.49
N ALA A 2 0.43 60.00 31.20
CA ALA A 2 0.76 58.91 30.28
C ALA A 2 -0.60 58.24 29.97
N GLY A 3 -0.85 57.47 28.92
CA GLY A 3 -0.01 56.69 28.02
C GLY A 3 -0.93 55.57 27.53
N ALA A 4 -1.10 55.46 26.21
CA ALA A 4 -1.99 54.53 25.55
C ALA A 4 -1.67 53.06 25.90
N SER A 5 -2.72 52.23 26.04
CA SER A 5 -2.58 50.76 25.97
C SER A 5 -3.78 50.12 25.25
N GLY A 6 -4.06 50.58 24.02
CA GLY A 6 -4.81 49.78 23.06
C GLY A 6 -3.88 48.73 22.44
N LYS A 7 -3.80 47.53 23.02
CA LYS A 7 -3.24 46.35 22.33
C LYS A 7 -4.36 45.70 21.53
N THR A 8 -4.43 46.01 20.24
CA THR A 8 -5.31 45.39 19.25
C THR A 8 -4.83 43.96 18.96
N GLY A 9 -5.55 42.95 19.45
CA GLY A 9 -5.35 41.56 19.03
C GLY A 9 -5.85 41.38 17.59
N LEU A 10 -5.02 40.82 16.70
CA LEU A 10 -5.43 40.43 15.33
C LEU A 10 -6.67 39.52 15.38
N SER A 11 -7.62 39.74 14.48
CA SER A 11 -8.81 38.88 14.38
C SER A 11 -8.39 37.43 14.08
N HIS A 12 -9.15 36.46 14.59
CA HIS A 12 -8.88 35.02 14.43
C HIS A 12 -8.58 34.63 12.97
N HIS A 13 -9.33 35.17 12.01
CA HIS A 13 -9.16 34.87 10.59
C HIS A 13 -7.89 35.49 10.00
N ALA A 14 -7.43 36.63 10.54
CA ALA A 14 -6.19 37.27 10.13
C ALA A 14 -4.96 36.45 10.51
N LEU A 15 -4.94 35.86 11.72
CA LEU A 15 -3.88 34.94 12.13
C LEU A 15 -3.79 33.72 11.21
N LEU A 16 -4.93 33.09 10.94
CA LEU A 16 -4.99 31.92 10.07
C LEU A 16 -4.55 32.27 8.63
N SER A 17 -4.91 33.45 8.13
CA SER A 17 -4.47 33.94 6.82
C SER A 17 -2.95 34.10 6.76
N SER A 18 -2.34 34.73 7.77
CA SER A 18 -0.89 34.90 7.84
C SER A 18 -0.14 33.55 7.86
N GLN A 19 -0.66 32.57 8.60
CA GLN A 19 -0.06 31.24 8.65
C GLN A 19 -0.21 30.46 7.32
N ILE A 20 -1.31 30.67 6.60
CA ILE A 20 -1.48 30.10 5.25
C ILE A 20 -0.42 30.67 4.31
N GLU A 21 -0.20 31.99 4.35
CA GLU A 21 0.81 32.67 3.52
C GLU A 21 2.23 32.21 3.86
N GLU A 22 2.55 32.03 5.14
CA GLU A 22 3.85 31.49 5.58
C GLU A 22 4.08 30.06 5.05
N LYS A 23 3.07 29.19 5.19
CA LYS A 23 3.15 27.81 4.70
C LYS A 23 3.23 27.75 3.18
N PHE A 24 2.48 28.59 2.48
CA PHE A 24 2.59 28.72 1.04
C PHE A 24 3.99 29.17 0.62
N SER A 25 4.52 30.23 1.23
CA SER A 25 5.83 30.80 0.88
C SER A 25 6.97 29.80 1.05
N THR A 26 6.89 28.94 2.07
CA THR A 26 7.92 27.94 2.37
C THR A 26 7.79 26.64 1.56
N ASN A 27 6.63 26.35 0.96
CA ASN A 27 6.38 25.07 0.29
C ASN A 27 6.08 25.19 -1.20
N GLN A 28 5.77 26.38 -1.72
CA GLN A 28 5.52 26.58 -3.15
C GLN A 28 6.77 26.24 -3.98
N GLN A 29 6.54 25.76 -5.19
CA GLN A 29 7.60 25.63 -6.18
C GLN A 29 8.20 27.00 -6.49
N THR A 30 9.51 27.14 -6.32
CA THR A 30 10.25 28.36 -6.68
C THR A 30 10.70 28.31 -8.13
N GLN A 31 11.01 29.48 -8.71
CA GLN A 31 11.54 29.55 -10.08
C GLN A 31 12.79 28.67 -10.23
N LYS A 32 13.70 28.71 -9.26
CA LYS A 32 14.90 27.85 -9.25
C LYS A 32 14.58 26.35 -9.36
N ILE A 33 13.55 25.88 -8.63
CA ILE A 33 13.14 24.47 -8.69
C ILE A 33 12.51 24.17 -10.05
N TYR A 34 11.70 25.08 -10.60
CA TYR A 34 11.16 24.94 -11.94
C TYR A 34 12.27 24.84 -13.00
N ASP A 35 13.26 25.72 -12.95
CA ASP A 35 14.39 25.74 -13.90
C ASP A 35 15.20 24.43 -13.83
N GLN A 36 15.37 23.87 -12.62
CA GLN A 36 16.00 22.55 -12.44
C GLN A 36 15.17 21.43 -13.09
N LYS A 37 13.84 21.44 -12.91
CA LYS A 37 12.93 20.49 -13.55
C LYS A 37 12.93 20.63 -15.07
N ASP A 38 12.98 21.86 -15.59
CA ASP A 38 13.04 22.10 -17.03
C ASP A 38 14.39 21.66 -17.63
N THR A 39 15.50 21.89 -16.93
CA THR A 39 16.82 21.37 -17.35
C THR A 39 16.80 19.85 -17.43
N TRP A 40 16.20 19.19 -16.44
CA TRP A 40 16.01 17.74 -16.45
C TRP A 40 15.11 17.28 -17.61
N ARG A 41 13.99 17.96 -17.86
CA ARG A 41 13.11 17.72 -19.02
C ARG A 41 13.89 17.81 -20.34
N GLN A 42 14.68 18.86 -20.53
CA GLN A 42 15.50 19.07 -21.74
C GLN A 42 16.50 17.93 -21.94
N GLU A 43 17.16 17.48 -20.87
CA GLU A 43 18.08 16.34 -20.96
C GLU A 43 17.36 15.05 -21.39
N MET A 44 16.19 14.77 -20.81
CA MET A 44 15.40 13.59 -21.18
C MET A 44 14.89 13.66 -22.61
N GLU A 45 14.48 14.85 -23.06
CA GLU A 45 14.08 15.11 -24.44
C GLU A 45 15.21 14.80 -25.42
N LEU A 46 16.44 15.27 -25.14
CA LEU A 46 17.62 15.00 -25.98
C LEU A 46 17.92 13.51 -26.11
N ILE A 47 17.78 12.74 -25.02
CA ILE A 47 17.97 11.28 -25.06
C ILE A 47 16.91 10.63 -25.94
N ILE A 48 15.64 11.03 -25.80
CA ILE A 48 14.52 10.43 -26.56
C ILE A 48 14.62 10.79 -28.06
N GLN A 49 15.16 11.96 -28.38
CA GLN A 49 15.41 12.41 -29.75
C GLN A 49 16.40 11.52 -30.53
N GLU A 50 17.20 10.68 -29.85
CA GLU A 50 18.00 9.63 -30.51
C GLU A 50 17.13 8.63 -31.30
N LEU A 51 15.89 8.38 -30.83
CA LEU A 51 14.92 7.52 -31.53
C LEU A 51 13.85 8.30 -32.29
N TYR A 52 13.45 9.46 -31.78
CA TYR A 52 12.36 10.26 -32.33
C TYR A 52 12.80 11.72 -32.47
N PRO A 53 13.51 12.08 -33.56
CA PRO A 53 14.10 13.41 -33.71
C PRO A 53 13.09 14.57 -33.65
N SER A 54 11.85 14.33 -34.08
CA SER A 54 10.77 15.32 -34.06
C SER A 54 9.97 15.35 -32.75
N CYS A 55 10.40 14.65 -31.70
CA CYS A 55 9.64 14.59 -30.46
C CYS A 55 9.79 15.84 -29.60
N CYS A 56 8.76 16.13 -28.82
CA CYS A 56 8.75 17.17 -27.80
C CYS A 56 8.25 16.59 -26.46
N LEU A 57 8.97 16.85 -25.39
CA LEU A 57 8.66 16.45 -24.03
C LEU A 57 8.16 17.66 -23.27
N VAL A 58 6.91 17.63 -22.81
CA VAL A 58 6.22 18.78 -22.22
C VAL A 58 5.94 18.52 -20.74
N MET A 59 6.26 19.50 -19.88
CA MET A 59 5.87 19.44 -18.47
C MET A 59 4.37 19.59 -18.30
N CYS A 60 3.78 18.74 -17.47
CA CYS A 60 2.38 18.81 -17.08
C CYS A 60 2.22 18.66 -15.56
N GLY A 61 0.98 18.40 -15.11
CA GLY A 61 0.69 18.17 -13.69
C GLY A 61 1.05 19.36 -12.80
N SER A 62 1.47 19.06 -11.56
CA SER A 62 1.72 20.10 -10.54
C SER A 62 2.89 21.02 -10.91
N SER A 63 3.82 20.56 -11.75
CA SER A 63 5.00 21.34 -12.14
C SER A 63 4.65 22.48 -13.12
N ALA A 64 3.60 22.33 -13.93
CA ALA A 64 3.18 23.30 -14.96
C ALA A 64 1.90 24.08 -14.62
N ASN A 65 1.10 23.62 -13.65
CA ASN A 65 -0.25 24.15 -13.41
C ASN A 65 -0.37 25.23 -12.31
N GLY A 66 0.75 25.70 -11.76
CA GLY A 66 0.77 26.71 -10.69
C GLY A 66 0.50 26.20 -9.27
N PHE A 67 0.25 24.90 -9.09
CA PHE A 67 0.00 24.26 -7.78
C PHE A 67 1.13 23.32 -7.32
N GLY A 68 2.33 23.51 -7.88
CA GLY A 68 3.55 22.79 -7.54
C GLY A 68 4.06 23.15 -6.16
N SER A 69 4.49 22.14 -5.42
CA SER A 69 5.30 22.28 -4.20
C SER A 69 6.76 21.93 -4.47
N ILE A 70 7.65 22.28 -3.53
CA ILE A 70 9.09 21.97 -3.61
C ILE A 70 9.40 20.47 -3.77
N ASP A 71 8.49 19.61 -3.32
CA ASP A 71 8.58 18.15 -3.33
C ASP A 71 7.62 17.50 -4.34
N SER A 72 7.03 18.28 -5.25
CA SER A 72 6.14 17.75 -6.27
C SER A 72 6.91 16.98 -7.34
N ASP A 73 6.39 15.80 -7.70
CA ASP A 73 6.86 14.97 -8.80
C ASP A 73 6.86 15.72 -10.14
N ILE A 74 7.64 15.22 -11.09
CA ILE A 74 7.71 15.76 -12.45
C ILE A 74 6.84 14.89 -13.36
N ASP A 75 5.69 15.43 -13.76
CA ASP A 75 4.82 14.80 -14.76
C ASP A 75 5.21 15.31 -16.15
N LEU A 76 5.54 14.40 -17.08
CA LEU A 76 5.89 14.73 -18.45
C LEU A 76 4.96 14.03 -19.45
N THR A 77 4.68 14.70 -20.56
CA THR A 77 3.98 14.13 -21.70
C THR A 77 4.85 14.23 -22.94
N LEU A 78 5.16 13.08 -23.54
CA LEU A 78 5.94 12.99 -24.77
C LEU A 78 5.03 13.04 -26.00
N MET A 79 5.35 13.93 -26.91
CA MET A 79 4.70 14.19 -28.19
C MET A 79 5.64 13.75 -29.31
N LEU A 80 5.24 12.80 -30.16
CA LEU A 80 6.19 12.15 -31.09
C LEU A 80 6.38 12.87 -32.45
N GLY A 81 5.60 13.90 -32.76
CA GLY A 81 5.68 14.64 -34.03
C GLY A 81 5.03 13.91 -35.23
N ILE A 82 5.18 14.46 -36.46
CA ILE A 82 4.48 13.99 -37.68
C ILE A 82 5.06 12.66 -38.20
N GLU A 83 6.37 12.48 -38.18
CA GLU A 83 7.02 11.23 -38.65
C GLU A 83 6.64 10.03 -37.77
N GLY A 84 6.49 10.26 -36.45
CA GLY A 84 6.02 9.25 -35.50
C GLY A 84 4.57 8.81 -35.72
N ARG A 85 3.71 9.57 -36.43
CA ARG A 85 2.30 9.21 -36.62
C ARG A 85 2.07 8.08 -37.63
N THR A 86 3.04 7.79 -38.49
CA THR A 86 2.91 6.75 -39.53
C THR A 86 2.99 5.33 -38.97
N ALA A 87 3.40 5.17 -37.70
CA ALA A 87 3.59 3.87 -37.06
C ALA A 87 3.21 3.87 -35.57
N VAL A 88 2.01 4.32 -35.18
CA VAL A 88 1.59 4.30 -33.76
C VAL A 88 0.16 3.79 -33.60
N THR A 89 0.02 2.48 -33.46
CA THR A 89 -0.89 1.94 -32.43
C THR A 89 -0.37 2.39 -31.06
N ARG A 90 -1.27 2.71 -30.13
CA ARG A 90 -1.00 3.24 -28.77
C ARG A 90 -0.29 2.20 -27.89
N ASP A 91 0.84 1.68 -28.33
CA ASP A 91 1.37 0.42 -27.84
C ASP A 91 2.48 0.63 -26.82
N THR A 92 2.43 -0.25 -25.82
CA THR A 92 3.53 -0.58 -24.91
C THR A 92 4.87 -0.77 -25.63
N TYR A 93 4.87 -1.11 -26.92
CA TYR A 93 6.05 -1.19 -27.76
C TYR A 93 6.84 0.12 -27.83
N THR A 94 6.17 1.25 -28.10
CA THR A 94 6.81 2.57 -28.16
C THR A 94 7.41 2.94 -26.81
N LEU A 95 6.67 2.68 -25.72
CA LEU A 95 7.17 2.90 -24.36
C LEU A 95 8.41 2.05 -24.06
N ARG A 96 8.39 0.75 -24.39
CA ARG A 96 9.55 -0.15 -24.20
C ARG A 96 10.75 0.26 -25.03
N ARG A 97 10.51 0.82 -26.23
CA ARG A 97 11.60 1.31 -27.09
C ARG A 97 12.26 2.54 -26.48
N ILE A 98 11.47 3.46 -25.93
CA ILE A 98 11.95 4.63 -25.18
C ILE A 98 12.66 4.18 -23.90
N GLU A 99 12.05 3.29 -23.11
CA GLU A 99 12.65 2.69 -21.91
C GLU A 99 14.05 2.12 -22.21
N SER A 100 14.20 1.42 -23.34
CA SER A 100 15.48 0.82 -23.73
C SER A 100 16.64 1.82 -23.87
N LEU A 101 16.37 3.10 -24.16
CA LEU A 101 17.40 4.15 -24.19
C LEU A 101 17.98 4.39 -22.80
N PHE A 102 17.13 4.39 -21.78
CA PHE A 102 17.50 4.60 -20.40
C PHE A 102 18.08 3.33 -19.76
N SER A 103 17.53 2.16 -20.08
CA SER A 103 18.03 0.86 -19.57
C SER A 103 19.46 0.54 -20.02
N ARG A 104 19.94 1.15 -21.11
CA ARG A 104 21.36 1.08 -21.56
C ARG A 104 22.32 1.81 -20.60
N LYS A 105 21.81 2.67 -19.72
CA LYS A 105 22.57 3.43 -18.72
C LYS A 105 22.16 3.04 -17.28
N PRO A 106 22.25 1.75 -16.88
CA PRO A 106 21.65 1.23 -15.64
C PRO A 106 22.33 1.74 -14.35
N ARG A 107 23.55 2.31 -14.48
CA ARG A 107 24.25 2.97 -13.36
C ARG A 107 23.57 4.28 -12.95
N ARG A 108 22.96 4.99 -13.91
CA ARG A 108 22.31 6.28 -13.68
C ARG A 108 20.80 6.15 -13.59
N PHE A 109 20.16 5.42 -14.50
CA PHE A 109 18.70 5.34 -14.57
C PHE A 109 18.14 4.01 -14.06
N GLU A 110 16.99 4.10 -13.40
CA GLU A 110 16.07 2.99 -13.13
C GLU A 110 14.75 3.28 -13.84
N THR A 111 14.20 2.29 -14.55
CA THR A 111 12.96 2.47 -15.33
C THR A 111 11.94 1.39 -15.03
N GLU A 112 10.67 1.78 -15.05
CA GLU A 112 9.53 0.86 -14.99
C GLU A 112 8.46 1.28 -16.00
N VAL A 113 8.05 0.36 -16.88
CA VAL A 113 6.92 0.57 -17.80
C VAL A 113 5.65 0.03 -17.19
N VAL A 114 4.69 0.92 -16.91
CA VAL A 114 3.36 0.57 -16.40
C VAL A 114 2.36 0.57 -17.55
N SER A 115 2.18 -0.58 -18.19
CA SER A 115 1.32 -0.72 -19.38
C SER A 115 -0.18 -0.92 -19.06
N ASN A 116 -0.52 -1.34 -17.84
CA ASN A 116 -1.89 -1.69 -17.47
C ASN A 116 -2.70 -0.52 -16.89
N ALA A 117 -2.09 0.68 -16.83
CA ALA A 117 -2.79 1.90 -16.45
C ALA A 117 -3.73 2.39 -17.58
N LYS A 118 -4.69 3.25 -17.24
CA LYS A 118 -5.59 3.89 -18.24
C LYS A 118 -4.76 4.58 -19.33
N ASP A 119 -3.75 5.32 -18.90
CA ASP A 119 -2.76 5.96 -19.73
C ASP A 119 -1.41 5.30 -19.39
N PRO A 120 -0.81 4.51 -20.30
CA PRO A 120 0.46 3.86 -20.06
C PRO A 120 1.60 4.86 -19.75
N ILE A 121 2.41 4.55 -18.75
CA ILE A 121 3.44 5.46 -18.19
C ILE A 121 4.80 4.76 -18.15
N ILE A 122 5.88 5.50 -18.41
CA ILE A 122 7.25 5.15 -18.00
C ILE A 122 7.57 5.92 -16.73
N ILE A 123 7.85 5.21 -15.65
CA ILE A 123 8.44 5.79 -14.44
C ILE A 123 9.96 5.75 -14.63
N LEU A 124 10.59 6.92 -14.60
CA LEU A 124 12.03 7.10 -14.76
C LEU A 124 12.61 7.71 -13.49
N LYS A 125 13.63 7.06 -12.94
CA LYS A 125 14.32 7.51 -11.73
C LYS A 125 15.81 7.70 -12.00
N ASP A 126 16.31 8.90 -11.70
CA ASP A 126 17.73 9.23 -11.73
C ASP A 126 18.37 8.97 -10.36
N LYS A 127 19.31 8.02 -10.32
CA LYS A 127 20.05 7.65 -9.11
C LYS A 127 21.07 8.70 -8.68
N GLU A 128 21.53 9.55 -9.60
CA GLU A 128 22.55 10.56 -9.35
C GLU A 128 21.92 11.85 -8.84
N ASN A 129 20.85 12.32 -9.51
CA ASN A 129 20.22 13.61 -9.22
C ASN A 129 18.93 13.50 -8.38
N SER A 130 18.52 12.28 -8.02
CA SER A 130 17.30 12.00 -7.22
C SER A 130 16.00 12.55 -7.82
N PHE A 131 15.94 12.73 -9.15
CA PHE A 131 14.70 13.03 -9.85
C PHE A 131 13.91 11.77 -10.15
N GLU A 132 12.59 11.83 -9.94
CA GLU A 132 11.64 10.80 -10.37
C GLU A 132 10.62 11.47 -11.30
N THR A 133 10.30 10.82 -12.41
CA THR A 133 9.51 11.41 -13.48
C THR A 133 8.60 10.38 -14.12
N ASP A 134 7.33 10.76 -14.27
CA ASP A 134 6.32 9.96 -14.94
C ASP A 134 6.13 10.48 -16.37
N ILE A 135 6.52 9.68 -17.37
CA ILE A 135 6.41 10.04 -18.79
C ILE A 135 5.20 9.30 -19.40
N THR A 136 4.21 10.07 -19.85
CA THR A 136 3.06 9.57 -20.62
C THR A 136 3.25 9.84 -22.12
N LEU A 137 2.57 9.07 -22.98
CA LEU A 137 2.58 9.28 -24.43
C LEU A 137 1.33 10.00 -24.91
N GLU A 138 1.51 11.11 -25.63
CA GLU A 138 0.46 11.83 -26.35
C GLU A 138 -0.82 12.16 -25.54
N ASN A 139 -0.67 12.33 -24.22
CA ASN A 139 -1.78 12.58 -23.30
C ASN A 139 -2.27 14.04 -23.37
N SER A 140 -3.07 14.35 -24.39
CA SER A 140 -3.63 15.69 -24.59
C SER A 140 -4.52 16.13 -23.43
N SER A 141 -5.27 15.21 -22.81
CA SER A 141 -6.14 15.52 -21.68
C SER A 141 -5.36 16.04 -20.47
N SER A 142 -4.17 15.47 -20.19
CA SER A 142 -3.29 15.96 -19.11
C SER A 142 -2.79 17.38 -19.39
N LEU A 143 -2.44 17.68 -20.64
CA LEU A 143 -1.99 19.02 -21.05
C LEU A 143 -3.11 20.06 -20.91
N THR A 144 -4.31 19.76 -21.42
CA THR A 144 -5.48 20.66 -21.29
C THR A 144 -5.86 20.88 -19.84
N ASN A 145 -5.84 19.82 -19.01
CA ASN A 145 -6.06 19.94 -17.57
C ASN A 145 -4.99 20.81 -16.88
N ALA A 146 -3.71 20.67 -17.26
CA ALA A 146 -2.66 21.51 -16.72
C ALA A 146 -2.86 22.99 -17.08
N PHE A 147 -3.28 23.29 -18.31
CA PHE A 147 -3.56 24.67 -18.74
C PHE A 147 -4.78 25.25 -18.02
N LEU A 148 -5.88 24.50 -17.94
CA LEU A 148 -7.07 24.89 -17.20
C LEU A 148 -6.74 25.24 -15.74
N LEU A 149 -5.94 24.39 -15.08
CA LEU A 149 -5.50 24.62 -13.72
C LEU A 149 -4.55 25.83 -13.61
N LYS A 150 -3.65 26.04 -14.58
CA LYS A 150 -2.81 27.24 -14.68
C LYS A 150 -3.69 28.50 -14.70
N CYS A 151 -4.73 28.54 -15.54
CA CYS A 151 -5.68 29.66 -15.57
C CYS A 151 -6.36 29.89 -14.21
N TYR A 152 -6.89 28.84 -13.58
CA TYR A 152 -7.50 28.98 -12.24
C TYR A 152 -6.52 29.50 -11.19
N SER A 153 -5.26 29.10 -11.26
CA SER A 153 -4.23 29.53 -10.32
C SER A 153 -3.94 31.04 -10.39
N GLU A 154 -4.26 31.67 -11.52
CA GLU A 154 -4.01 33.09 -11.78
C GLU A 154 -5.28 33.96 -11.71
N CYS A 155 -6.47 33.36 -11.58
CA CYS A 155 -7.71 34.13 -11.43
C CYS A 155 -7.75 34.97 -10.15
N ASP A 156 -7.22 34.46 -9.04
CA ASP A 156 -7.26 35.15 -7.74
C ASP A 156 -6.06 34.75 -6.88
N LEU A 157 -5.41 35.75 -6.26
CA LEU A 157 -4.20 35.59 -5.44
C LEU A 157 -4.37 34.59 -4.29
N ARG A 158 -5.60 34.37 -3.81
CA ARG A 158 -5.90 33.46 -2.70
C ARG A 158 -5.90 31.98 -3.12
N VAL A 159 -5.96 31.68 -4.42
CA VAL A 159 -6.16 30.31 -4.93
C VAL A 159 -4.93 29.45 -4.69
N LYS A 160 -3.72 29.96 -5.02
CA LYS A 160 -2.45 29.21 -4.85
C LYS A 160 -2.17 28.91 -3.37
N PRO A 161 -2.19 29.88 -2.43
CA PRO A 161 -1.93 29.61 -1.03
C PRO A 161 -2.92 28.62 -0.43
N LEU A 162 -4.22 28.79 -0.71
CA LEU A 162 -5.28 27.93 -0.20
C LEU A 162 -5.11 26.48 -0.70
N THR A 163 -4.84 26.32 -2.00
CA THR A 163 -4.68 24.99 -2.61
C THR A 163 -3.46 24.26 -2.07
N ILE A 164 -2.31 24.94 -1.92
CA ILE A 164 -1.09 24.32 -1.39
C ILE A 164 -1.27 23.90 0.07
N VAL A 165 -1.84 24.75 0.93
CA VAL A 165 -2.08 24.39 2.34
C VAL A 165 -3.04 23.20 2.45
N ILE A 166 -4.09 23.14 1.62
CA ILE A 166 -5.01 22.01 1.61
C ILE A 166 -4.33 20.74 1.07
N LYS A 167 -3.46 20.84 0.05
CA LYS A 167 -2.65 19.70 -0.42
C LYS A 167 -1.71 19.18 0.68
N LEU A 168 -1.03 20.08 1.40
CA LEU A 168 -0.16 19.73 2.53
C LEU A 168 -0.96 19.06 3.66
N TRP A 169 -2.12 19.60 4.00
CA TRP A 169 -3.04 18.98 4.95
C TRP A 169 -3.46 17.59 4.49
N ALA A 170 -3.87 17.43 3.23
CA ALA A 170 -4.35 16.15 2.70
C ALA A 170 -3.24 15.09 2.64
N LYS A 171 -1.99 15.51 2.35
CA LYS A 171 -0.79 14.65 2.45
C LYS A 171 -0.56 14.22 3.91
N LYS A 172 -0.59 15.16 4.85
CA LYS A 172 -0.39 14.88 6.29
C LYS A 172 -1.52 14.05 6.90
N ALA A 173 -2.76 14.26 6.46
CA ALA A 173 -3.94 13.49 6.84
C ALA A 173 -3.98 12.10 6.17
N GLN A 174 -3.01 11.78 5.31
CA GLN A 174 -2.91 10.51 4.60
C GLN A 174 -4.18 10.15 3.82
N ILE A 175 -4.75 11.14 3.13
CA ILE A 175 -5.90 10.97 2.25
C ILE A 175 -5.53 11.11 0.77
N ILE A 176 -4.23 11.29 0.46
CA ILE A 176 -3.68 11.28 -0.90
C ILE A 176 -2.91 9.97 -1.16
N GLY A 177 -3.02 9.44 -2.37
CA GLY A 177 -2.22 8.33 -2.88
C GLY A 177 -3.04 7.22 -3.54
N ALA A 178 -3.11 7.24 -4.88
CA ALA A 178 -3.92 6.28 -5.64
C ALA A 178 -3.50 4.81 -5.41
N LYS A 179 -2.20 4.54 -5.22
CA LYS A 179 -1.65 3.21 -4.86
C LYS A 179 -2.27 2.65 -3.57
N PHE A 180 -2.72 3.53 -2.67
CA PHE A 180 -3.35 3.17 -1.40
C PHE A 180 -4.88 3.29 -1.43
N LYS A 181 -5.49 3.36 -2.62
CA LYS A 181 -6.94 3.56 -2.82
C LYS A 181 -7.49 4.88 -2.25
N ARG A 182 -6.62 5.89 -2.15
CA ARG A 182 -6.92 7.26 -1.65
C ARG A 182 -7.10 8.24 -2.81
N LEU A 183 -7.37 9.52 -2.52
CA LEU A 183 -7.54 10.54 -3.56
C LEU A 183 -6.21 10.81 -4.30
N PRO A 184 -6.20 11.01 -5.61
CA PRO A 184 -5.02 11.59 -6.28
C PRO A 184 -4.87 13.07 -5.90
N GLY A 185 -3.65 13.61 -5.96
CA GLY A 185 -3.40 15.03 -5.66
C GLY A 185 -4.24 15.96 -6.55
N PHE A 186 -4.43 15.60 -7.81
CA PHE A 186 -5.30 16.30 -8.76
C PHE A 186 -6.76 16.43 -8.27
N ALA A 187 -7.30 15.40 -7.61
CA ALA A 187 -8.66 15.45 -7.06
C ALA A 187 -8.81 16.50 -5.96
N ILE A 188 -7.79 16.68 -5.11
CA ILE A 188 -7.80 17.72 -4.06
C ILE A 188 -7.85 19.12 -4.69
N VAL A 189 -7.11 19.36 -5.76
CA VAL A 189 -7.13 20.64 -6.49
C VAL A 189 -8.52 20.91 -7.06
N LEU A 190 -9.14 19.91 -7.71
CA LEU A 190 -10.50 20.04 -8.23
C LEU A 190 -11.54 20.32 -7.14
N MET A 191 -11.38 19.70 -5.96
CA MET A 191 -12.25 19.99 -4.81
C MET A 191 -12.12 21.43 -4.31
N VAL A 192 -10.91 22.00 -4.30
CA VAL A 192 -10.68 23.40 -3.93
C VAL A 192 -11.33 24.33 -4.95
N ILE A 193 -11.13 24.08 -6.24
CA ILE A 193 -11.73 24.88 -7.32
C ILE A 193 -13.25 24.84 -7.25
N HIS A 194 -13.84 23.65 -7.12
CA HIS A 194 -15.29 23.49 -6.98
C HIS A 194 -15.82 24.24 -5.75
N PHE A 195 -15.13 24.18 -4.62
CA PHE A 195 -15.52 24.94 -3.43
C PHE A 195 -15.47 26.45 -3.69
N LEU A 196 -14.46 26.95 -4.40
CA LEU A 196 -14.35 28.37 -4.74
C LEU A 196 -15.37 28.84 -5.79
N GLN A 197 -15.93 27.93 -6.59
CA GLN A 197 -17.00 28.18 -7.55
C GLN A 197 -18.40 28.10 -6.93
N ALA A 198 -18.66 27.08 -6.10
CA ALA A 198 -20.01 26.72 -5.64
C ALA A 198 -20.20 26.77 -4.11
N GLY A 199 -19.12 26.62 -3.35
CA GLY A 199 -19.13 26.60 -1.88
C GLY A 199 -19.00 27.98 -1.24
N CYS A 200 -18.79 29.03 -2.05
CA CYS A 200 -18.66 30.42 -1.62
C CYS A 200 -19.73 31.28 -2.28
N ALA A 201 -20.34 32.18 -1.49
CA ALA A 201 -21.21 33.24 -1.99
C ALA A 201 -20.68 34.60 -1.50
N PRO A 202 -20.33 35.54 -2.40
CA PRO A 202 -20.16 35.36 -3.86
C PRO A 202 -19.08 34.31 -4.20
N PRO A 203 -19.05 33.74 -5.41
CA PRO A 203 -17.97 32.84 -5.83
C PRO A 203 -16.63 33.58 -5.92
N VAL A 204 -15.54 32.89 -5.60
CA VAL A 204 -14.17 33.41 -5.77
C VAL A 204 -13.70 33.16 -7.20
N LEU A 205 -13.93 31.96 -7.71
CA LEU A 205 -13.53 31.55 -9.06
C LEU A 205 -14.70 31.56 -10.04
N PRO A 206 -14.47 31.91 -11.31
CA PRO A 206 -15.46 31.72 -12.37
C PRO A 206 -15.58 30.23 -12.72
N VAL A 207 -16.58 29.89 -13.52
CA VAL A 207 -16.66 28.58 -14.18
C VAL A 207 -16.09 28.76 -15.58
N LEU A 208 -14.78 28.51 -15.76
CA LEU A 208 -14.07 28.87 -17.02
C LEU A 208 -14.75 28.30 -18.28
N HIS A 209 -15.29 27.08 -18.22
CA HIS A 209 -16.00 26.46 -19.34
C HIS A 209 -17.30 27.17 -19.73
N LYS A 210 -17.89 27.96 -18.83
CA LYS A 210 -19.13 28.70 -19.04
C LYS A 210 -18.86 30.18 -19.29
N ASP A 211 -17.99 30.77 -18.48
CA ASP A 211 -17.75 32.22 -18.46
C ASP A 211 -16.71 32.64 -19.52
N PHE A 212 -15.79 31.74 -19.88
CA PHE A 212 -14.73 31.96 -20.88
C PHE A 212 -14.55 30.73 -21.79
N PRO A 213 -15.62 30.25 -22.46
CA PRO A 213 -15.59 29.01 -23.24
C PRO A 213 -14.54 29.04 -24.36
N GLU A 214 -14.17 30.22 -24.86
CA GLU A 214 -13.13 30.40 -25.87
C GLU A 214 -11.74 29.95 -25.43
N LEU A 215 -11.46 29.95 -24.11
CA LEU A 215 -10.18 29.49 -23.56
C LEU A 215 -10.07 27.96 -23.54
N ILE A 216 -11.22 27.26 -23.50
CA ILE A 216 -11.31 25.81 -23.26
C ILE A 216 -11.89 25.05 -24.47
N LYS A 217 -11.91 25.67 -25.66
CA LYS A 217 -12.31 24.97 -26.90
C LYS A 217 -11.36 23.80 -27.19
N ASP A 218 -11.85 22.82 -27.96
CA ASP A 218 -11.01 21.74 -28.52
C ASP A 218 -9.95 22.34 -29.45
N THR A 219 -8.84 22.78 -28.85
CA THR A 219 -7.67 23.30 -29.52
C THR A 219 -6.75 22.16 -29.94
N SER A 220 -6.01 22.39 -31.02
CA SER A 220 -5.07 21.37 -31.50
C SER A 220 -4.00 21.07 -30.44
N LYS A 221 -3.42 19.86 -30.42
CA LYS A 221 -2.39 19.49 -29.42
C LYS A 221 -1.22 20.50 -29.36
N ASN A 222 -0.86 21.11 -30.48
CA ASN A 222 0.23 22.09 -30.55
C ASN A 222 -0.16 23.42 -29.89
N GLU A 223 -1.41 23.82 -30.01
CA GLU A 223 -1.94 25.06 -29.44
C GLU A 223 -2.03 25.00 -27.92
N VAL A 224 -2.38 23.84 -27.34
CA VAL A 224 -2.37 23.64 -25.88
C VAL A 224 -0.95 23.71 -25.31
N ILE A 225 0.06 23.24 -26.05
CA ILE A 225 1.47 23.33 -25.63
C ILE A 225 1.90 24.79 -25.58
N HIS A 226 1.59 25.57 -26.63
CA HIS A 226 1.83 27.02 -26.64
C HIS A 226 1.12 27.71 -25.47
N GLN A 227 -0.15 27.42 -25.25
CA GLN A 227 -0.93 27.97 -24.12
C GLN A 227 -0.31 27.67 -22.74
N LEU A 228 0.34 26.52 -22.57
CA LEU A 228 1.05 26.17 -21.34
C LEU A 228 2.36 26.95 -21.16
N THR A 229 3.07 27.26 -22.24
CA THR A 229 4.36 27.97 -22.18
C THR A 229 4.22 29.49 -22.24
N ASP A 230 3.15 29.98 -22.85
CA ASP A 230 2.93 31.40 -23.13
C ASP A 230 2.35 32.14 -21.92
N GLU A 231 2.23 33.46 -22.07
CA GLU A 231 1.63 34.35 -21.08
C GLU A 231 0.17 33.98 -20.77
N ILE A 232 -0.26 34.30 -19.56
CA ILE A 232 -1.63 34.03 -19.10
C ILE A 232 -2.64 34.81 -19.97
N PRO A 233 -3.76 34.21 -20.41
CA PRO A 233 -4.75 34.91 -21.21
C PRO A 233 -5.27 36.19 -20.54
N LEU A 234 -5.47 37.26 -21.32
CA LEU A 234 -5.90 38.57 -20.82
C LEU A 234 -7.22 38.51 -20.04
N GLN A 235 -8.15 37.63 -20.43
CA GLN A 235 -9.41 37.38 -19.74
C GLN A 235 -9.19 36.93 -18.30
N ILE A 236 -8.17 36.12 -18.06
CA ILE A 236 -7.79 35.64 -16.73
C ILE A 236 -7.09 36.76 -15.95
N GLN A 237 -6.15 37.48 -16.58
CA GLN A 237 -5.45 38.59 -15.95
C GLN A 237 -6.39 39.72 -15.48
N THR A 238 -7.48 39.92 -16.21
CA THR A 238 -8.46 40.99 -15.94
C THR A 238 -9.60 40.54 -15.02
N TYR A 239 -9.73 39.24 -14.74
CA TYR A 239 -10.75 38.72 -13.84
C TYR A 239 -10.51 39.23 -12.41
N LYS A 240 -11.60 39.65 -11.74
CA LYS A 240 -11.58 40.09 -10.34
C LYS A 240 -12.74 39.45 -9.59
N SER A 241 -12.38 38.67 -8.56
CA SER A 241 -13.36 38.11 -7.62
C SER A 241 -14.14 39.22 -6.92
N LYS A 242 -15.47 39.05 -6.81
CA LYS A 242 -16.34 39.88 -5.96
C LYS A 242 -16.38 39.41 -4.51
N ASN A 243 -15.82 38.24 -4.20
CA ASN A 243 -15.74 37.71 -2.86
C ASN A 243 -14.58 38.33 -2.08
N GLU A 244 -14.87 38.87 -0.89
CA GLU A 244 -13.92 39.59 -0.03
C GLU A 244 -13.38 38.75 1.16
N LYS A 245 -13.74 37.47 1.27
CA LYS A 245 -13.29 36.61 2.38
C LYS A 245 -11.77 36.46 2.39
N SER A 246 -11.18 36.56 3.56
CA SER A 246 -9.76 36.28 3.78
C SER A 246 -9.41 34.80 3.53
N LEU A 247 -8.11 34.50 3.37
CA LEU A 247 -7.61 33.12 3.25
C LEU A 247 -8.06 32.23 4.41
N GLY A 248 -8.02 32.75 5.64
CA GLY A 248 -8.47 32.05 6.83
C GLY A 248 -9.96 31.73 6.81
N GLU A 249 -10.80 32.67 6.40
CA GLU A 249 -12.25 32.44 6.24
C GLU A 249 -12.54 31.40 5.16
N LEU A 250 -11.82 31.45 4.03
CA LEU A 250 -11.97 30.49 2.94
C LEU A 250 -11.54 29.09 3.36
N LEU A 251 -10.43 28.95 4.09
CA LEU A 251 -9.97 27.64 4.58
C LEU A 251 -10.98 27.01 5.54
N MET A 252 -11.49 27.79 6.49
CA MET A 252 -12.52 27.30 7.41
C MET A 252 -13.81 26.92 6.68
N ALA A 253 -14.24 27.75 5.73
CA ALA A 253 -15.42 27.47 4.92
C ALA A 253 -15.24 26.23 4.03
N PHE A 254 -14.04 25.98 3.48
CA PHE A 254 -13.72 24.78 2.70
C PHE A 254 -13.95 23.50 3.51
N PHE A 255 -13.40 23.44 4.73
CA PHE A 255 -13.57 22.27 5.58
C PHE A 255 -15.01 22.11 6.07
N ARG A 256 -15.69 23.21 6.42
CA ARG A 256 -17.12 23.17 6.75
C ARG A 256 -17.95 22.62 5.60
N TYR A 257 -17.71 23.11 4.38
CA TYR A 257 -18.39 22.66 3.17
C TYR A 257 -18.24 21.14 2.97
N TYR A 258 -17.00 20.63 2.94
CA TYR A 258 -16.77 19.20 2.74
C TYR A 258 -17.10 18.31 3.95
N SER A 259 -17.19 18.86 5.16
CA SER A 259 -17.67 18.13 6.34
C SER A 259 -19.15 17.74 6.25
N ALA A 260 -19.95 18.59 5.61
CA ALA A 260 -21.40 18.45 5.44
C ALA A 260 -21.81 18.04 4.01
N PHE A 261 -20.83 17.77 3.14
CA PHE A 261 -21.05 17.54 1.71
C PHE A 261 -21.80 16.24 1.43
N GLN A 262 -22.70 16.29 0.44
CA GLN A 262 -23.46 15.13 -0.05
C GLN A 262 -22.60 14.29 -1.00
N TRP A 263 -21.75 13.42 -0.44
CA TRP A 263 -20.80 12.58 -1.19
C TRP A 263 -21.42 11.59 -2.20
N ALA A 264 -22.75 11.53 -2.29
CA ALA A 264 -23.45 10.77 -3.34
C ALA A 264 -23.43 11.50 -4.70
N GLU A 265 -23.28 12.83 -4.69
CA GLU A 265 -23.25 13.66 -5.88
C GLU A 265 -21.84 13.70 -6.50
N THR A 266 -21.78 14.02 -7.79
CA THR A 266 -20.51 14.18 -8.52
C THR A 266 -20.08 15.64 -8.48
N ILE A 267 -18.85 15.88 -8.04
CA ILE A 267 -18.21 17.21 -8.09
C ILE A 267 -17.81 17.52 -9.53
N SER A 268 -18.24 18.67 -10.07
CA SER A 268 -17.93 19.11 -11.44
C SER A 268 -17.47 20.57 -11.47
N VAL A 269 -16.17 20.78 -11.72
CA VAL A 269 -15.61 22.13 -11.93
C VAL A 269 -15.97 22.71 -13.31
N ARG A 270 -16.44 21.85 -14.23
CA ARG A 270 -16.87 22.22 -15.58
C ARG A 270 -18.23 22.93 -15.55
N THR A 271 -19.12 22.50 -14.67
CA THR A 271 -20.44 23.13 -14.47
C THR A 271 -20.49 24.07 -13.28
N GLY A 272 -19.49 24.02 -12.40
CA GLY A 272 -19.45 24.76 -11.14
C GLY A 272 -20.56 24.33 -10.18
N ASN A 273 -21.02 23.08 -10.28
CA ASN A 273 -22.12 22.54 -9.50
C ASN A 273 -21.89 21.06 -9.19
N THR A 274 -22.72 20.50 -8.31
CA THR A 274 -22.81 19.06 -8.14
C THR A 274 -23.84 18.48 -9.10
N GLU A 275 -23.50 17.38 -9.76
CA GLU A 275 -24.41 16.68 -10.67
C GLU A 275 -24.93 15.37 -10.02
N PRO A 276 -26.20 14.99 -10.28
CA PRO A 276 -26.68 13.65 -9.99
C PRO A 276 -25.81 12.60 -10.69
N THR A 277 -25.53 11.47 -10.02
CA THR A 277 -24.64 10.45 -10.57
C THR A 277 -25.20 9.87 -11.87
N LYS A 278 -24.46 10.00 -12.98
CA LYS A 278 -24.74 9.32 -14.26
C LYS A 278 -24.40 7.82 -14.14
N MET A 279 -25.33 7.04 -13.57
CA MET A 279 -25.17 5.61 -13.21
C MET A 279 -24.94 4.65 -14.41
N HIS A 280 -25.02 5.12 -15.65
CA HIS A 280 -25.03 4.24 -16.83
C HIS A 280 -23.63 3.72 -17.23
N SER A 281 -22.54 4.41 -16.89
CA SER A 281 -21.17 4.02 -17.28
C SER A 281 -20.43 3.23 -16.18
N LYS A 282 -19.64 2.22 -16.58
CA LYS A 282 -18.81 1.39 -15.67
C LYS A 282 -17.79 2.22 -14.87
N VAL A 283 -17.35 3.37 -15.40
CA VAL A 283 -16.35 4.26 -14.77
C VAL A 283 -16.86 4.94 -13.50
N TRP A 284 -18.19 5.07 -13.40
CA TRP A 284 -18.87 5.73 -12.28
C TRP A 284 -19.45 4.73 -11.26
N ARG A 285 -19.50 3.44 -11.63
CA ARG A 285 -19.93 2.33 -10.76
C ARG A 285 -18.75 1.85 -9.91
N GLY A 286 -18.84 2.02 -8.59
CA GLY A 286 -17.84 1.53 -7.64
C GLY A 286 -17.24 2.63 -6.75
N PRO A 287 -16.68 3.72 -7.31
CA PRO A 287 -16.11 4.80 -6.52
C PRO A 287 -17.12 5.42 -5.54
N LYS A 288 -16.66 5.64 -4.31
CA LYS A 288 -17.45 6.11 -3.17
C LYS A 288 -17.37 7.62 -2.95
N ILE A 289 -16.45 8.25 -3.68
CA ILE A 289 -16.29 9.68 -3.91
C ILE A 289 -16.27 9.83 -5.43
N ARG A 290 -16.84 10.91 -5.97
CA ARG A 290 -17.00 11.11 -7.41
C ARG A 290 -16.62 12.53 -7.79
N ILE A 291 -15.61 12.65 -8.63
CA ILE A 291 -15.11 13.93 -9.12
C ILE A 291 -14.88 13.78 -10.62
N GLU A 292 -15.52 14.64 -11.39
CA GLU A 292 -15.42 14.69 -12.85
C GLU A 292 -14.07 15.29 -13.27
N ASP A 293 -13.41 14.64 -14.21
CA ASP A 293 -12.31 15.22 -14.97
C ASP A 293 -12.88 16.26 -15.95
N PRO A 294 -12.44 17.53 -15.86
CA PRO A 294 -13.04 18.59 -16.65
C PRO A 294 -12.81 18.46 -18.16
N THR A 295 -11.77 17.74 -18.59
CA THR A 295 -11.46 17.59 -20.02
C THR A 295 -12.08 16.34 -20.61
N ASP A 296 -11.95 15.18 -19.96
CA ASP A 296 -12.41 13.90 -20.54
C ASP A 296 -13.76 13.38 -19.99
N GLY A 297 -14.34 14.08 -19.01
CA GLY A 297 -15.62 13.70 -18.38
C GLY A 297 -15.57 12.38 -17.60
N GLY A 298 -14.39 11.82 -17.38
CA GLY A 298 -14.15 10.62 -16.60
C GLY A 298 -14.21 10.90 -15.09
N ASN A 299 -14.20 9.83 -14.28
CA ASN A 299 -14.01 9.98 -12.84
C ASN A 299 -12.50 9.99 -12.53
N VAL A 300 -12.00 11.00 -11.82
CA VAL A 300 -10.59 11.06 -11.37
C VAL A 300 -10.34 10.23 -10.10
N THR A 301 -11.40 9.88 -9.37
CA THR A 301 -11.33 9.14 -8.09
C THR A 301 -11.61 7.64 -8.21
N ARG A 302 -11.31 7.04 -9.37
CA ARG A 302 -11.55 5.60 -9.64
C ARG A 302 -10.90 4.67 -8.60
N ALA A 303 -9.77 5.09 -8.04
CA ALA A 303 -9.04 4.33 -7.02
C ALA A 303 -9.79 4.25 -5.66
N VAL A 304 -10.72 5.16 -5.38
CA VAL A 304 -11.46 5.23 -4.11
C VAL A 304 -12.73 4.38 -4.17
N PHE A 305 -12.56 3.09 -4.46
CA PHE A 305 -13.65 2.10 -4.47
C PHE A 305 -13.83 1.38 -3.13
N ASP A 306 -12.84 1.49 -2.24
CA ASP A 306 -12.84 0.89 -0.91
C ASP A 306 -13.70 1.70 0.08
N GLU A 307 -14.63 1.03 0.76
CA GLU A 307 -15.58 1.68 1.68
C GLU A 307 -14.90 2.21 2.96
N TYR A 308 -13.84 1.56 3.41
CA TYR A 308 -13.10 2.01 4.59
C TYR A 308 -12.31 3.28 4.29
N GLU A 309 -11.57 3.29 3.17
CA GLU A 309 -10.82 4.47 2.73
C GLU A 309 -11.76 5.66 2.48
N ALA A 310 -12.89 5.43 1.83
CA ALA A 310 -13.88 6.46 1.59
C ALA A 310 -14.44 7.05 2.89
N ARG A 311 -14.74 6.21 3.89
CA ARG A 311 -15.17 6.68 5.22
C ARG A 311 -14.08 7.48 5.92
N ARG A 312 -12.82 7.04 5.85
CA ARG A 312 -11.70 7.77 6.45
C ARG A 312 -11.52 9.14 5.83
N ILE A 313 -11.54 9.24 4.51
CA ILE A 313 -11.45 10.52 3.79
C ILE A 313 -12.56 11.48 4.25
N LYS A 314 -13.82 11.01 4.26
CA LYS A 314 -14.98 11.81 4.71
C LYS A 314 -14.82 12.27 6.17
N GLN A 315 -14.33 11.38 7.03
CA GLN A 315 -14.08 11.69 8.44
C GLN A 315 -12.96 12.72 8.61
N SER A 316 -11.88 12.66 7.82
CA SER A 316 -10.79 13.64 7.87
C SER A 316 -11.27 15.06 7.62
N PHE A 317 -12.19 15.27 6.67
CA PHE A 317 -12.80 16.60 6.45
C PHE A 317 -13.64 17.07 7.65
N LYS A 318 -14.41 16.17 8.28
CA LYS A 318 -15.18 16.48 9.49
C LYS A 318 -14.27 16.85 10.66
N THR A 319 -13.23 16.07 10.89
CA THR A 319 -12.23 16.34 11.94
C THR A 319 -11.53 17.66 11.70
N ALA A 320 -11.09 17.95 10.47
CA ALA A 320 -10.46 19.23 10.14
C ALA A 320 -11.39 20.43 10.36
N SER A 321 -12.66 20.32 9.96
CA SER A 321 -13.68 21.34 10.22
C SER A 321 -13.88 21.60 11.72
N ASN A 322 -14.04 20.53 12.50
CA ASN A 322 -14.22 20.63 13.96
C ASN A 322 -13.00 21.23 14.64
N ASN A 323 -11.80 20.88 14.19
CA ASN A 323 -10.55 21.37 14.75
C ASN A 323 -10.35 22.86 14.47
N LEU A 324 -10.56 23.30 13.22
CA LEU A 324 -10.46 24.72 12.89
C LEU A 324 -11.53 25.58 13.58
N ASN A 325 -12.70 25.02 13.86
CA ASN A 325 -13.72 25.70 14.66
C ASN A 325 -13.35 25.83 16.14
N ARG A 326 -12.49 24.94 16.68
CA ARG A 326 -12.07 24.93 18.09
C ARG A 326 -10.74 25.64 18.31
N ASN A 327 -9.79 25.50 17.39
CA ASN A 327 -8.42 26.00 17.50
C ASN A 327 -7.98 26.68 16.21
N SER A 328 -7.60 27.94 16.36
CA SER A 328 -7.41 28.95 15.34
C SER A 328 -5.99 29.06 14.78
N SER A 329 -5.20 27.99 14.77
CA SER A 329 -3.76 28.05 14.47
C SER A 329 -3.25 26.82 13.74
N LEU A 330 -2.48 27.02 12.65
CA LEU A 330 -1.72 26.04 11.88
C LEU A 330 -0.40 25.59 12.56
N GLU A 331 -0.10 26.07 13.78
CA GLU A 331 1.18 25.79 14.46
C GLU A 331 1.47 24.30 14.69
N ILE A 332 2.78 24.02 14.60
CA ILE A 332 3.39 22.75 14.22
C ILE A 332 3.31 21.67 15.32
N ASN A 333 2.94 22.00 16.54
CA ASN A 333 2.83 21.03 17.65
C ASN A 333 1.41 20.58 17.99
N ARG A 334 0.38 20.97 17.23
CA ARG A 334 -1.00 20.51 17.46
C ARG A 334 -1.78 20.17 16.19
N PHE A 335 -1.34 20.63 15.01
CA PHE A 335 -1.92 20.23 13.72
C PHE A 335 -1.62 18.78 13.29
N GLY A 336 -0.91 18.01 14.12
CA GLY A 336 -0.76 16.56 13.99
C GLY A 336 -0.90 15.79 15.32
N SER A 337 -1.29 16.46 16.42
CA SER A 337 -1.08 15.92 17.77
C SER A 337 -2.15 16.29 18.80
N ILE A 338 -3.30 16.86 18.41
CA ILE A 338 -4.47 16.90 19.32
C ILE A 338 -5.69 16.33 18.59
N ILE A 339 -5.64 15.02 18.46
CA ILE A 339 -6.80 14.14 18.52
C ILE A 339 -6.97 13.80 20.00
N MET A 340 -7.65 14.63 20.77
CA MET A 340 -8.03 14.32 22.16
C MET A 340 -9.46 14.82 22.40
N ALA A 341 -10.39 14.19 21.67
CA ALA A 341 -11.82 14.21 21.98
C ALA A 341 -12.53 13.01 21.31
N ASN A 342 -11.91 11.83 21.38
CA ASN A 342 -12.51 10.48 21.29
C ASN A 342 -11.37 9.45 21.45
N GLU A 343 -10.77 9.43 22.64
CA GLU A 343 -9.43 8.89 22.91
C GLU A 343 -9.25 7.38 22.67
N ASN A 344 -10.30 6.57 22.68
CA ASN A 344 -10.16 5.12 22.43
C ASN A 344 -10.29 4.74 20.95
N THR A 345 -11.28 5.29 20.23
CA THR A 345 -11.51 4.90 18.82
C THR A 345 -10.49 5.47 17.84
N ASP A 346 -9.85 6.60 18.14
CA ASP A 346 -8.86 7.22 17.23
C ASP A 346 -7.44 6.67 17.46
N ARG A 347 -7.14 6.28 18.70
CA ARG A 347 -5.89 5.62 19.10
C ARG A 347 -5.68 4.29 18.36
N ASP A 348 -6.72 3.46 18.33
CA ASP A 348 -6.64 2.15 17.66
C ASP A 348 -6.67 2.26 16.13
N ALA A 349 -7.29 3.33 15.60
CA ALA A 349 -7.26 3.65 14.18
C ALA A 349 -5.87 4.12 13.72
N GLN A 350 -5.17 4.92 14.54
CA GLN A 350 -3.78 5.29 14.28
C GLN A 350 -2.86 4.05 14.31
N LEU A 351 -3.02 3.19 15.31
CA LEU A 351 -2.29 1.92 15.38
C LEU A 351 -2.57 1.05 14.15
N SER A 352 -3.83 0.98 13.69
CA SER A 352 -4.19 0.28 12.45
C SER A 352 -3.45 0.82 11.23
N CYS A 353 -3.25 2.14 11.14
CA CYS A 353 -2.49 2.75 10.05
C CYS A 353 -1.02 2.35 10.08
N GLN A 354 -0.39 2.41 11.25
CA GLN A 354 1.01 2.00 11.43
C GLN A 354 1.20 0.51 11.09
N ILE A 355 0.25 -0.35 11.48
CA ILE A 355 0.23 -1.77 11.12
C ILE A 355 0.18 -1.92 9.61
N GLN A 356 -0.71 -1.19 8.93
CA GLN A 356 -0.86 -1.29 7.48
C GLN A 356 0.38 -0.79 6.72
N GLU A 357 1.02 0.29 7.19
CA GLU A 357 2.27 0.80 6.64
C GLU A 357 3.41 -0.22 6.78
N LYS A 358 3.63 -0.72 8.00
CA LYS A 358 4.68 -1.71 8.26
C LYS A 358 4.40 -3.04 7.54
N PHE A 359 3.15 -3.48 7.45
CA PHE A 359 2.76 -4.64 6.64
C PHE A 359 3.08 -4.41 5.16
N SER A 360 2.68 -3.27 4.59
CA SER A 360 2.89 -2.96 3.17
C SER A 360 4.37 -2.89 2.80
N ALA A 361 5.21 -2.40 3.73
CA ALA A 361 6.66 -2.34 3.56
C ALA A 361 7.36 -3.69 3.66
N ASN A 362 6.77 -4.69 4.33
CA ASN A 362 7.41 -5.97 4.64
C ASN A 362 6.79 -7.18 3.92
N GLN A 363 5.59 -7.06 3.35
CA GLN A 363 4.91 -8.17 2.67
C GLN A 363 5.67 -8.60 1.41
N GLN A 364 5.61 -9.90 1.10
CA GLN A 364 6.09 -10.43 -0.18
C GLN A 364 5.26 -9.82 -1.32
N THR A 365 5.94 -9.19 -2.26
CA THR A 365 5.32 -8.63 -3.48
C THR A 365 5.16 -9.70 -4.56
N PRO A 366 4.25 -9.52 -5.54
CA PRO A 366 4.14 -10.43 -6.68
C PRO A 366 5.47 -10.64 -7.41
N LYS A 367 6.25 -9.56 -7.59
CA LYS A 367 7.59 -9.62 -8.20
C LYS A 367 8.54 -10.58 -7.46
N ILE A 368 8.58 -10.52 -6.13
CA ILE A 368 9.42 -11.41 -5.33
C ILE A 368 8.93 -12.85 -5.42
N TYR A 369 7.62 -13.07 -5.39
CA TYR A 369 7.05 -14.40 -5.58
C TYR A 369 7.45 -14.99 -6.94
N ASP A 370 7.32 -14.22 -8.02
CA ASP A 370 7.66 -14.67 -9.37
C ASP A 370 9.16 -15.00 -9.51
N GLN A 371 10.04 -14.24 -8.85
CA GLN A 371 11.47 -14.54 -8.78
C GLN A 371 11.73 -15.87 -8.07
N LYS A 372 11.09 -16.10 -6.91
CA LYS A 372 11.19 -17.36 -6.16
C LYS A 372 10.66 -18.55 -6.94
N ASP A 373 9.51 -18.40 -7.62
CA ASP A 373 8.94 -19.48 -8.44
C ASP A 373 9.76 -19.77 -9.69
N SER A 374 10.34 -18.75 -10.33
CA SER A 374 11.28 -18.93 -11.44
C SER A 374 12.53 -19.71 -11.00
N TRP A 375 13.11 -19.35 -9.84
CA TRP A 375 14.23 -20.08 -9.26
C TRP A 375 13.87 -21.52 -8.90
N ARG A 376 12.70 -21.75 -8.29
CA ARG A 376 12.18 -23.09 -8.02
C ARG A 376 12.08 -23.95 -9.29
N ARG A 377 11.56 -23.41 -10.39
CA ARG A 377 11.46 -24.14 -11.68
C ARG A 377 12.83 -24.56 -12.20
N GLU A 378 13.84 -23.70 -12.04
CA GLU A 378 15.21 -24.05 -12.40
C GLU A 378 15.76 -25.19 -11.53
N MET A 379 15.57 -25.12 -10.22
CA MET A 379 16.00 -26.20 -9.31
C MET A 379 15.27 -27.51 -9.60
N GLU A 380 13.98 -27.44 -9.96
CA GLU A 380 13.19 -28.59 -10.39
C GLU A 380 13.80 -29.26 -11.63
N LEU A 381 14.16 -28.49 -12.66
CA LEU A 381 14.78 -29.02 -13.88
C LEU A 381 16.10 -29.72 -13.60
N ILE A 382 16.92 -29.17 -12.69
CA ILE A 382 18.16 -29.81 -12.25
C ILE A 382 17.84 -31.15 -11.58
N ILE A 383 16.96 -31.16 -10.57
CA ILE A 383 16.63 -32.39 -9.81
C ILE A 383 15.98 -33.46 -10.71
N GLN A 384 15.29 -33.06 -11.78
CA GLN A 384 14.70 -33.97 -12.76
C GLN A 384 15.74 -34.81 -13.53
N GLU A 385 17.03 -34.44 -13.52
CA GLU A 385 18.11 -35.31 -14.03
C GLU A 385 18.22 -36.62 -13.23
N LEU A 386 17.94 -36.57 -11.93
CA LEU A 386 17.96 -37.76 -11.05
C LEU A 386 16.57 -38.38 -10.90
N TYR A 387 15.52 -37.55 -10.86
CA TYR A 387 14.15 -37.98 -10.62
C TYR A 387 13.19 -37.36 -11.66
N PRO A 388 13.08 -37.93 -12.88
CA PRO A 388 12.34 -37.32 -13.98
C PRO A 388 10.86 -37.04 -13.71
N SER A 389 10.23 -37.82 -12.83
CA SER A 389 8.82 -37.66 -12.47
C SER A 389 8.58 -36.79 -11.22
N CYS A 390 9.62 -36.15 -10.68
CA CYS A 390 9.49 -35.35 -9.47
C CYS A 390 8.84 -34.00 -9.76
N ARG A 391 8.23 -33.41 -8.72
CA ARG A 391 7.88 -31.98 -8.72
C ARG A 391 8.44 -31.29 -7.49
N LEU A 392 8.91 -30.06 -7.68
CA LEU A 392 9.39 -29.22 -6.59
C LEU A 392 8.33 -28.18 -6.26
N VAL A 393 7.74 -28.23 -5.06
CA VAL A 393 6.60 -27.39 -4.69
C VAL A 393 7.05 -26.28 -3.75
N LEU A 394 6.72 -25.03 -4.07
CA LEU A 394 6.91 -23.88 -3.17
C LEU A 394 5.95 -24.01 -1.98
N CYS A 395 6.46 -23.92 -0.76
CA CYS A 395 5.69 -24.09 0.47
C CYS A 395 6.03 -23.02 1.51
N GLY A 396 5.57 -23.23 2.74
CA GLY A 396 5.86 -22.34 3.86
C GLY A 396 5.35 -20.92 3.63
N SER A 397 6.11 -19.94 4.12
CA SER A 397 5.69 -18.53 4.10
C SER A 397 5.58 -17.95 2.69
N SER A 398 6.36 -18.47 1.74
CA SER A 398 6.34 -18.02 0.35
C SER A 398 5.02 -18.38 -0.37
N ALA A 399 4.34 -19.46 0.02
CA ALA A 399 3.11 -19.95 -0.62
C ALA A 399 1.83 -19.74 0.22
N ASN A 400 1.95 -19.56 1.54
CA ASN A 400 0.80 -19.52 2.46
C ASN A 400 0.15 -18.14 2.63
N GLY A 401 0.62 -17.11 1.91
CA GLY A 401 0.09 -15.76 1.97
C GLY A 401 0.61 -14.87 3.11
N PHE A 402 1.55 -15.38 3.93
CA PHE A 402 2.18 -14.65 5.05
C PHE A 402 3.68 -14.40 4.84
N GLY A 403 4.17 -14.50 3.61
CA GLY A 403 5.56 -14.26 3.24
C GLY A 403 5.97 -12.80 3.37
N SER A 404 7.22 -12.59 3.76
CA SER A 404 7.89 -11.28 3.72
C SER A 404 8.87 -11.20 2.55
N THR A 405 9.43 -10.02 2.26
CA THR A 405 10.47 -9.86 1.24
C THR A 405 11.67 -10.79 1.49
N ASP A 406 12.06 -10.91 2.75
CA ASP A 406 13.25 -11.65 3.19
C ASP A 406 12.93 -13.07 3.66
N SER A 407 11.74 -13.58 3.31
CA SER A 407 11.33 -14.91 3.76
C SER A 407 12.08 -16.02 3.04
N ASP A 408 12.54 -17.01 3.81
CA ASP A 408 13.16 -18.23 3.31
C ASP A 408 12.26 -18.96 2.29
N ILE A 409 12.89 -19.67 1.37
CA ILE A 409 12.20 -20.49 0.37
C ILE A 409 12.11 -21.93 0.89
N ASP A 410 10.92 -22.34 1.34
CA ASP A 410 10.65 -23.74 1.69
C ASP A 410 10.23 -24.53 0.45
N LEU A 411 10.94 -25.60 0.12
CA LEU A 411 10.64 -26.46 -1.03
C LEU A 411 10.35 -27.90 -0.62
N ILE A 412 9.31 -28.47 -1.21
CA ILE A 412 8.95 -29.87 -1.02
C ILE A 412 9.16 -30.61 -2.33
N LEU A 413 10.11 -31.55 -2.34
CA LEU A 413 10.28 -32.47 -3.44
C LEU A 413 9.25 -33.59 -3.32
N THR A 414 8.39 -33.70 -4.32
CA THR A 414 7.43 -34.79 -4.44
C THR A 414 8.01 -35.83 -5.39
N ALA A 415 8.30 -37.02 -4.86
CA ALA A 415 8.90 -38.11 -5.60
C ALA A 415 8.02 -39.36 -5.48
N LYS A 416 7.68 -39.96 -6.62
CA LYS A 416 6.88 -41.19 -6.69
C LYS A 416 7.68 -42.45 -6.36
N SER A 417 9.00 -42.39 -6.41
CA SER A 417 9.87 -43.51 -6.04
C SER A 417 9.76 -43.75 -4.53
N ARG A 418 9.03 -44.80 -4.14
CA ARG A 418 8.91 -45.24 -2.74
C ARG A 418 10.04 -46.19 -2.31
N GLU A 419 10.93 -46.55 -3.23
CA GLU A 419 12.00 -47.53 -2.99
C GLU A 419 13.21 -46.91 -2.29
N ASP A 420 13.50 -45.63 -2.55
CA ASP A 420 14.60 -44.91 -1.92
C ASP A 420 14.18 -44.29 -0.58
N ALA A 421 15.00 -44.42 0.45
CA ALA A 421 14.81 -43.69 1.70
C ALA A 421 14.97 -42.16 1.45
N GLU A 422 14.18 -41.33 2.11
CA GLU A 422 14.22 -39.85 1.96
C GLU A 422 15.63 -39.27 2.14
N THR A 423 16.36 -39.76 3.16
CA THR A 423 17.76 -39.39 3.41
C THR A 423 18.69 -39.74 2.25
N TYR A 424 18.48 -40.89 1.60
CA TYR A 424 19.27 -41.30 0.46
C TYR A 424 18.98 -40.39 -0.74
N MET A 425 17.70 -40.05 -0.97
CA MET A 425 17.33 -39.10 -2.02
C MET A 425 17.99 -37.74 -1.82
N LEU A 426 17.98 -37.20 -0.59
CA LEU A 426 18.62 -35.92 -0.26
C LEU A 426 20.13 -35.94 -0.52
N ARG A 427 20.84 -37.03 -0.19
CA ARG A 427 22.28 -37.16 -0.48
C ARG A 427 22.58 -37.23 -1.98
N ARG A 428 21.71 -37.88 -2.77
CA ARG A 428 21.85 -37.89 -4.23
C ARG A 428 21.64 -36.49 -4.83
N ILE A 429 20.68 -35.74 -4.30
CA ILE A 429 20.44 -34.34 -4.69
C ILE A 429 21.63 -33.45 -4.31
N GLU A 430 22.23 -33.66 -3.13
CA GLU A 430 23.47 -32.98 -2.73
C GLU A 430 24.61 -33.24 -3.72
N SER A 431 24.79 -34.51 -4.14
CA SER A 431 25.79 -34.88 -5.15
C SER A 431 25.56 -34.20 -6.51
N LEU A 432 24.33 -33.89 -6.86
CA LEU A 432 23.98 -33.20 -8.10
C LEU A 432 24.40 -31.72 -8.05
N PHE A 433 24.02 -30.99 -7.01
CA PHE A 433 24.34 -29.57 -6.87
C PHE A 433 25.84 -29.32 -6.62
N THR A 434 26.52 -30.24 -5.95
CA THR A 434 27.98 -30.17 -5.72
C THR A 434 28.82 -30.35 -6.99
N ARG A 435 28.22 -30.71 -8.13
CA ARG A 435 28.89 -30.64 -9.46
C ARG A 435 29.20 -29.21 -9.89
N THR A 436 28.49 -28.22 -9.35
CA THR A 436 28.70 -26.79 -9.64
C THR A 436 28.98 -26.01 -8.35
N PRO A 437 30.09 -26.29 -7.64
CA PRO A 437 30.36 -25.75 -6.30
C PRO A 437 30.63 -24.23 -6.29
N ARG A 438 30.94 -23.66 -7.46
CA ARG A 438 31.05 -22.21 -7.67
C ARG A 438 29.70 -21.50 -7.50
N ARG A 439 28.61 -22.16 -7.89
CA ARG A 439 27.25 -21.62 -7.81
C ARG A 439 26.52 -22.09 -6.55
N PHE A 440 26.55 -23.39 -6.26
CA PHE A 440 25.76 -23.96 -5.18
C PHE A 440 26.59 -24.32 -3.96
N GLU A 441 26.00 -24.13 -2.79
CA GLU A 441 26.46 -24.67 -1.52
C GLU A 441 25.32 -25.47 -0.90
N THR A 442 25.63 -26.68 -0.42
CA THR A 442 24.63 -27.60 0.10
C THR A 442 25.04 -28.20 1.43
N ARG A 443 24.05 -28.48 2.27
CA ARG A 443 24.26 -29.22 3.51
C ARG A 443 23.04 -30.09 3.84
N VAL A 444 23.21 -31.41 3.80
CA VAL A 444 22.20 -32.36 4.26
C VAL A 444 22.15 -32.42 5.81
N ILE A 445 20.94 -32.39 6.37
CA ILE A 445 20.66 -32.49 7.81
C ILE A 445 19.68 -33.65 8.01
N THR A 446 20.15 -34.75 8.60
CA THR A 446 19.38 -36.00 8.78
C THR A 446 18.86 -36.22 10.18
N ASP A 447 19.48 -35.60 11.18
CA ASP A 447 19.22 -35.89 12.61
C ASP A 447 17.95 -35.21 13.13
N ALA A 448 17.22 -34.50 12.25
CA ALA A 448 15.95 -33.87 12.55
C ALA A 448 14.77 -34.83 12.26
N ARG A 449 13.61 -34.59 12.89
CA ARG A 449 12.36 -35.35 12.62
C ARG A 449 12.01 -35.41 11.13
N ILE A 450 12.30 -34.33 10.39
CA ILE A 450 12.12 -34.24 8.94
C ILE A 450 13.49 -33.92 8.37
N PRO A 451 14.14 -34.87 7.68
CA PRO A 451 15.41 -34.62 7.01
C PRO A 451 15.26 -33.53 5.94
N ILE A 452 16.25 -32.64 5.86
CA ILE A 452 16.29 -31.56 4.88
C ILE A 452 17.67 -31.46 4.22
N ILE A 453 17.73 -30.89 3.03
CA ILE A 453 18.94 -30.33 2.45
C ILE A 453 18.82 -28.81 2.42
N LYS A 454 19.78 -28.12 3.02
CA LYS A 454 19.94 -26.68 2.83
C LYS A 454 20.66 -26.45 1.51
N LEU A 455 20.06 -25.67 0.62
CA LEU A 455 20.62 -25.29 -0.67
C LEU A 455 20.76 -23.77 -0.74
N LYS A 456 21.96 -23.31 -1.04
CA LYS A 456 22.28 -21.90 -1.25
C LYS A 456 22.79 -21.69 -2.68
N ASP A 457 22.12 -20.82 -3.42
CA ASP A 457 22.53 -20.36 -4.75
C ASP A 457 23.26 -19.02 -4.61
N LYS A 458 24.59 -19.06 -4.74
CA LYS A 458 25.48 -17.90 -4.57
C LYS A 458 25.33 -16.85 -5.67
N GLU A 459 24.88 -17.25 -6.87
CA GLU A 459 24.70 -16.32 -7.99
C GLU A 459 23.42 -15.52 -7.86
N LYS A 460 22.35 -16.14 -7.35
CA LYS A 460 21.03 -15.52 -7.22
C LYS A 460 20.68 -15.09 -5.80
N SER A 461 21.58 -15.32 -4.84
CA SER A 461 21.40 -15.00 -3.42
C SER A 461 20.14 -15.60 -2.80
N PHE A 462 19.78 -16.82 -3.23
CA PHE A 462 18.64 -17.56 -2.66
C PHE A 462 19.13 -18.66 -1.73
N GLU A 463 18.42 -18.84 -0.62
CA GLU A 463 18.59 -19.94 0.32
C GLU A 463 17.27 -20.69 0.48
N SER A 464 17.36 -22.02 0.50
CA SER A 464 16.19 -22.90 0.57
C SER A 464 16.45 -24.14 1.39
N ASP A 465 15.42 -24.55 2.13
CA ASP A 465 15.38 -25.85 2.80
C ASP A 465 14.47 -26.78 1.96
N ILE A 466 15.05 -27.87 1.42
CA ILE A 466 14.33 -28.87 0.63
C ILE A 466 14.10 -30.12 1.47
N SER A 467 12.84 -30.56 1.59
CA SER A 467 12.45 -31.85 2.17
C SER A 467 11.76 -32.73 1.14
N VAL A 468 11.73 -34.05 1.37
CA VAL A 468 11.08 -35.00 0.45
C VAL A 468 9.75 -35.44 1.02
N ASN A 469 8.70 -35.44 0.19
CA ASN A 469 7.36 -35.98 0.48
C ASN A 469 6.72 -35.51 1.82
N ASN A 470 7.10 -34.33 2.32
CA ASN A 470 6.51 -33.74 3.51
C ASN A 470 5.14 -33.10 3.21
N TRP A 471 4.15 -33.95 2.99
CA TRP A 471 2.79 -33.57 2.62
C TRP A 471 2.04 -32.83 3.73
N ALA A 472 2.43 -33.01 4.99
CA ALA A 472 1.89 -32.24 6.10
C ALA A 472 2.18 -30.74 5.92
N ASN A 473 3.39 -30.38 5.49
CA ASN A 473 3.76 -29.00 5.19
C ASN A 473 2.94 -28.42 4.02
N VAL A 474 2.78 -29.18 2.93
CA VAL A 474 1.97 -28.76 1.77
C VAL A 474 0.51 -28.48 2.18
N ARG A 475 -0.10 -29.37 2.97
CA ARG A 475 -1.47 -29.21 3.47
C ARG A 475 -1.60 -28.03 4.43
N ASN A 476 -0.65 -27.86 5.35
CA ASN A 476 -0.61 -26.71 6.26
C ASN A 476 -0.44 -25.40 5.48
N ALA A 477 0.42 -25.35 4.46
CA ALA A 477 0.57 -24.18 3.61
C ALA A 477 -0.74 -23.82 2.90
N PHE A 478 -1.48 -24.80 2.40
CA PHE A 478 -2.80 -24.58 1.78
C PHE A 478 -3.85 -24.10 2.79
N LEU A 479 -3.88 -24.70 3.99
CA LEU A 479 -4.78 -24.27 5.06
C LEU A 479 -4.50 -22.81 5.47
N LEU A 480 -3.24 -22.47 5.69
CA LEU A 480 -2.82 -21.12 6.02
C LEU A 480 -3.13 -20.12 4.89
N LYS A 481 -2.96 -20.53 3.63
CA LYS A 481 -3.39 -19.72 2.48
C LYS A 481 -4.87 -19.40 2.54
N CYS A 482 -5.70 -20.40 2.83
CA CYS A 482 -7.14 -20.21 2.99
C CYS A 482 -7.44 -19.21 4.11
N TYR A 483 -6.82 -19.34 5.29
CA TYR A 483 -6.98 -18.35 6.36
C TYR A 483 -6.51 -16.95 5.95
N SER A 484 -5.42 -16.84 5.19
CA SER A 484 -4.89 -15.55 4.71
C SER A 484 -5.84 -14.83 3.75
N GLU A 485 -6.68 -15.58 3.01
CA GLU A 485 -7.65 -15.06 2.04
C GLU A 485 -9.08 -15.01 2.61
N CYS A 486 -9.28 -15.38 3.88
CA CYS A 486 -10.59 -15.45 4.52
C CYS A 486 -11.09 -14.09 5.04
N ASP A 487 -10.21 -13.27 5.61
CA ASP A 487 -10.53 -11.92 6.09
C ASP A 487 -9.33 -10.98 5.86
N PRO A 488 -9.55 -9.73 5.38
CA PRO A 488 -8.47 -8.81 5.03
C PRO A 488 -7.57 -8.41 6.21
N ARG A 489 -8.06 -8.53 7.46
CA ARG A 489 -7.29 -8.18 8.67
C ARG A 489 -6.24 -9.21 9.04
N VAL A 490 -6.33 -10.44 8.52
CA VAL A 490 -5.48 -11.58 8.90
C VAL A 490 -4.02 -11.36 8.48
N LYS A 491 -3.78 -10.99 7.21
CA LYS A 491 -2.42 -10.83 6.69
C LYS A 491 -1.63 -9.75 7.43
N PRO A 492 -2.15 -8.51 7.61
CA PRO A 492 -1.45 -7.50 8.39
C PRO A 492 -1.15 -7.96 9.80
N LEU A 493 -2.14 -8.54 10.50
CA LEU A 493 -1.98 -8.95 11.89
C LEU A 493 -0.92 -10.05 12.05
N VAL A 494 -0.95 -11.08 11.20
CA VAL A 494 0.03 -12.17 11.21
C VAL A 494 1.44 -11.66 10.94
N VAL A 495 1.64 -10.82 9.92
CA VAL A 495 2.97 -10.30 9.58
C VAL A 495 3.54 -9.44 10.69
N ILE A 496 2.74 -8.52 11.26
CA ILE A 496 3.19 -7.67 12.35
C ILE A 496 3.59 -8.48 13.58
N ILE A 497 2.77 -9.45 14.00
CA ILE A 497 3.06 -10.28 15.17
C ILE A 497 4.29 -11.16 14.93
N ARG A 498 4.51 -11.65 13.70
CA ARG A 498 5.74 -12.37 13.35
C ARG A 498 6.98 -11.49 13.48
N LEU A 499 6.95 -10.28 12.93
CA LEU A 499 8.06 -9.33 13.03
C LEU A 499 8.33 -8.94 14.49
N TRP A 500 7.27 -8.72 15.27
CA TRP A 500 7.37 -8.47 16.71
C TRP A 500 8.03 -9.64 17.44
N ALA A 501 7.59 -10.87 17.17
CA ALA A 501 8.12 -12.06 17.83
C ALA A 501 9.61 -12.30 17.53
N GLN A 502 10.05 -11.94 16.31
CA GLN A 502 11.46 -11.93 15.93
C GLN A 502 12.24 -10.86 16.70
N LYS A 503 11.73 -9.63 16.75
CA LYS A 503 12.34 -8.51 17.47
C LYS A 503 12.43 -8.74 18.99
N ALA A 504 11.41 -9.34 19.58
CA ALA A 504 11.37 -9.75 20.98
C ALA A 504 12.24 -10.99 21.28
N GLU A 505 12.91 -11.55 20.26
CA GLU A 505 13.76 -12.73 20.33
C GLU A 505 13.06 -13.97 20.91
N ILE A 506 11.75 -14.10 20.74
CA ILE A 506 10.97 -15.25 21.19
C ILE A 506 10.75 -16.30 20.10
N THR A 507 11.37 -16.10 18.94
CA THR A 507 11.39 -17.06 17.83
C THR A 507 12.80 -17.63 17.62
N ASN A 508 12.95 -18.95 17.74
CA ASN A 508 14.08 -19.77 17.28
C ASN A 508 13.92 -21.17 17.91
N ALA A 509 13.39 -22.13 17.16
CA ALA A 509 13.10 -23.47 17.68
C ALA A 509 14.35 -24.21 18.20
N ARG A 510 15.55 -23.89 17.68
CA ARG A 510 16.81 -24.48 18.16
C ARG A 510 17.21 -23.99 19.55
N LEU A 511 16.70 -22.84 19.97
CA LEU A 511 16.92 -22.25 21.29
C LEU A 511 15.74 -22.51 22.24
N HIS A 512 14.92 -23.55 21.99
CA HIS A 512 13.74 -23.87 22.80
C HIS A 512 12.64 -22.79 22.80
N ARG A 513 12.60 -21.95 21.78
CA ARG A 513 11.62 -20.88 21.58
C ARG A 513 10.57 -21.23 20.53
N LEU A 514 9.64 -20.32 20.24
CA LEU A 514 8.59 -20.56 19.23
C LEU A 514 9.18 -20.68 17.82
N ALA A 515 8.60 -21.57 17.01
CA ALA A 515 8.81 -21.56 15.56
C ALA A 515 7.92 -20.48 14.92
N GLY A 516 8.31 -19.96 13.75
CA GLY A 516 7.49 -18.97 13.03
C GLY A 516 6.08 -19.49 12.73
N PHE A 517 5.95 -20.78 12.40
CA PHE A 517 4.66 -21.45 12.21
C PHE A 517 3.79 -21.46 13.49
N ALA A 518 4.40 -21.66 14.67
CA ALA A 518 3.67 -21.61 15.93
C ALA A 518 3.07 -20.22 16.19
N VAL A 519 3.82 -19.15 15.90
CA VAL A 519 3.33 -17.78 16.03
C VAL A 519 2.10 -17.54 15.14
N VAL A 520 2.12 -18.03 13.89
CA VAL A 520 0.96 -17.91 12.98
C VAL A 520 -0.27 -18.62 13.54
N LEU A 521 -0.11 -19.84 14.08
CA LEU A 521 -1.21 -20.59 14.67
C LEU A 521 -1.78 -19.91 15.93
N LEU A 522 -0.95 -19.25 16.75
CA LEU A 522 -1.43 -18.45 17.89
C LEU A 522 -2.32 -17.29 17.42
N VAL A 523 -1.94 -16.60 16.34
CA VAL A 523 -2.76 -15.52 15.76
C VAL A 523 -4.08 -16.05 15.23
N ILE A 524 -4.05 -17.15 14.47
CA ILE A 524 -5.27 -17.77 13.93
C ILE A 524 -6.19 -18.22 15.06
N ASN A 525 -5.65 -18.87 16.11
CA ASN A 525 -6.46 -19.31 17.24
C ASN A 525 -7.10 -18.12 17.98
N TYR A 526 -6.36 -17.03 18.18
CA TYR A 526 -6.92 -15.82 18.76
C TYR A 526 -8.08 -15.26 17.91
N LEU A 527 -7.93 -15.24 16.59
CA LEU A 527 -9.00 -14.79 15.69
C LEU A 527 -10.20 -15.75 15.64
N GLN A 528 -10.04 -17.01 16.05
CA GLN A 528 -11.11 -18.01 16.14
C GLN A 528 -11.82 -18.02 17.49
N ALA A 529 -11.10 -17.83 18.60
CA ALA A 529 -11.58 -18.09 19.95
C ALA A 529 -11.21 -17.02 20.98
N GLY A 530 -10.28 -16.12 20.66
CA GLY A 530 -9.82 -15.06 21.56
C GLY A 530 -10.54 -13.73 21.39
N CYS A 531 -11.09 -13.44 20.20
CA CYS A 531 -11.94 -12.28 19.95
C CYS A 531 -13.42 -12.65 19.83
N SER A 532 -14.30 -11.73 20.22
CA SER A 532 -15.75 -11.91 20.16
C SER A 532 -16.41 -10.69 19.50
N PRO A 533 -17.21 -10.87 18.42
CA PRO A 533 -17.41 -12.11 17.67
C PRO A 533 -16.10 -12.66 17.07
N PRO A 534 -16.01 -13.96 16.71
CA PRO A 534 -14.83 -14.50 16.06
C PRO A 534 -14.65 -13.90 14.66
N VAL A 535 -13.41 -13.60 14.29
CA VAL A 535 -13.05 -13.13 12.94
C VAL A 535 -12.94 -14.31 11.98
N LEU A 536 -12.30 -15.39 12.42
CA LEU A 536 -12.05 -16.58 11.60
C LEU A 536 -12.95 -17.76 12.02
N PRO A 537 -13.42 -18.55 11.05
CA PRO A 537 -14.10 -19.81 11.31
C PRO A 537 -13.08 -20.93 11.59
N SER A 538 -13.56 -22.14 11.87
CA SER A 538 -12.71 -23.33 11.94
C SER A 538 -12.79 -24.05 10.59
N LEU A 539 -11.91 -23.70 9.65
CA LEU A 539 -12.05 -24.13 8.25
C LEU A 539 -12.10 -25.65 8.08
N GLN A 540 -11.30 -26.40 8.85
CA GLN A 540 -11.29 -27.88 8.78
C GLN A 540 -12.53 -28.52 9.40
N LYS A 541 -13.16 -27.86 10.37
CA LYS A 541 -14.41 -28.32 10.99
C LYS A 541 -15.62 -27.96 10.12
N ASP A 542 -15.62 -26.75 9.58
CA ASP A 542 -16.76 -26.18 8.85
C ASP A 542 -16.78 -26.65 7.38
N PHE A 543 -15.59 -26.93 6.80
CA PHE A 543 -15.43 -27.38 5.41
C PHE A 543 -14.47 -28.58 5.29
N PRO A 544 -14.75 -29.73 5.95
CA PRO A 544 -13.81 -30.85 6.02
C PRO A 544 -13.42 -31.41 4.64
N GLU A 545 -14.36 -31.47 3.70
CA GLU A 545 -14.13 -31.95 2.33
C GLU A 545 -13.07 -31.13 1.58
N LEU A 546 -12.90 -29.86 1.92
CA LEU A 546 -11.91 -29.01 1.26
C LEU A 546 -10.47 -29.44 1.60
N PHE A 547 -10.27 -29.99 2.80
CA PHE A 547 -8.97 -30.35 3.35
C PHE A 547 -8.69 -31.86 3.29
N ARG A 548 -9.66 -32.69 2.89
CA ARG A 548 -9.49 -34.12 2.55
C ARG A 548 -9.02 -34.34 1.11
N SER A 549 -7.99 -33.60 0.68
CA SER A 549 -7.52 -33.63 -0.71
C SER A 549 -6.43 -34.68 -0.95
N THR A 550 -6.41 -35.25 -2.16
CA THR A 550 -5.27 -36.05 -2.64
C THR A 550 -4.01 -35.17 -2.78
N GLU A 551 -2.85 -35.81 -2.90
CA GLU A 551 -1.55 -35.16 -3.06
C GLU A 551 -1.48 -34.20 -4.27
N ASN A 552 -2.00 -34.63 -5.43
CA ASN A 552 -2.02 -33.78 -6.63
C ASN A 552 -3.02 -32.63 -6.51
N ASP A 553 -4.17 -32.89 -5.89
CA ASP A 553 -5.21 -31.88 -5.71
C ASP A 553 -4.73 -30.75 -4.79
N VAL A 554 -4.05 -31.08 -3.69
CA VAL A 554 -3.58 -30.05 -2.74
C VAL A 554 -2.51 -29.15 -3.36
N ILE A 555 -1.64 -29.67 -4.22
CA ILE A 555 -0.66 -28.86 -4.95
C ILE A 555 -1.38 -27.87 -5.88
N SER A 556 -2.35 -28.36 -6.66
CA SER A 556 -3.10 -27.49 -7.58
C SER A 556 -3.81 -26.37 -6.83
N LYS A 557 -4.45 -26.70 -5.70
CA LYS A 557 -5.14 -25.75 -4.82
C LYS A 557 -4.18 -24.75 -4.17
N LEU A 558 -2.97 -25.17 -3.78
CA LEU A 558 -1.96 -24.28 -3.20
C LEU A 558 -1.44 -23.25 -4.21
N THR A 559 -1.32 -23.62 -5.49
CA THR A 559 -0.89 -22.70 -6.55
C THR A 559 -2.02 -21.76 -7.02
N GLY A 560 -3.29 -22.19 -6.93
CA GLY A 560 -4.47 -21.41 -7.32
C GLY A 560 -4.99 -20.46 -6.25
N SER A 561 -6.04 -19.70 -6.56
CA SER A 561 -6.77 -18.87 -5.58
C SER A 561 -7.43 -19.70 -4.47
N ALA A 562 -7.64 -19.12 -3.29
CA ALA A 562 -8.42 -19.80 -2.26
C ALA A 562 -9.86 -20.12 -2.75
N PRO A 563 -10.46 -21.22 -2.28
CA PRO A 563 -11.79 -21.65 -2.71
C PRO A 563 -12.88 -20.61 -2.44
N PRO A 564 -13.95 -20.54 -3.27
CA PRO A 564 -15.03 -19.58 -3.10
C PRO A 564 -15.69 -19.61 -1.72
N GLN A 565 -15.84 -20.80 -1.13
CA GLN A 565 -16.41 -20.99 0.21
C GLN A 565 -15.63 -20.18 1.25
N VAL A 566 -14.30 -20.19 1.17
CA VAL A 566 -13.41 -19.44 2.07
C VAL A 566 -13.51 -17.93 1.81
N LYS A 567 -13.50 -17.51 0.54
CA LYS A 567 -13.58 -16.10 0.15
C LYS A 567 -14.94 -15.45 0.44
N SER A 568 -15.99 -16.26 0.52
CA SER A 568 -17.35 -15.81 0.81
C SER A 568 -17.61 -15.57 2.30
N HIS A 569 -16.69 -15.99 3.18
CA HIS A 569 -16.80 -15.77 4.63
C HIS A 569 -16.90 -14.28 4.95
N LYS A 570 -17.82 -13.92 5.83
CA LYS A 570 -18.00 -12.56 6.34
C LYS A 570 -18.03 -12.59 7.86
N SER A 571 -16.94 -12.09 8.45
CA SER A 571 -16.86 -11.89 9.90
C SER A 571 -17.94 -10.93 10.39
N LYS A 572 -18.59 -11.26 11.51
CA LYS A 572 -19.47 -10.35 12.26
C LYS A 572 -18.70 -9.39 13.17
N ASN A 573 -17.43 -9.67 13.43
CA ASN A 573 -16.54 -8.83 14.23
C ASN A 573 -16.23 -7.52 13.49
N THR A 574 -16.43 -6.39 14.17
CA THR A 574 -16.23 -5.03 13.64
C THR A 574 -14.92 -4.37 14.07
N GLN A 575 -14.09 -5.06 14.88
CA GLN A 575 -12.82 -4.52 15.36
C GLN A 575 -11.85 -4.28 14.19
N ASN A 576 -11.14 -3.16 14.25
CA ASN A 576 -10.05 -2.85 13.34
C ASN A 576 -8.78 -3.64 13.72
N VAL A 577 -7.73 -3.56 12.90
CA VAL A 577 -6.51 -4.36 13.11
C VAL A 577 -5.74 -3.93 14.36
N GLY A 578 -5.79 -2.63 14.71
CA GLY A 578 -5.19 -2.10 15.94
C GLY A 578 -5.85 -2.64 17.20
N GLU A 579 -7.19 -2.59 17.25
CA GLU A 579 -8.00 -3.21 18.33
C GLU A 579 -7.67 -4.69 18.46
N LEU A 580 -7.61 -5.42 17.34
CA LEU A 580 -7.27 -6.85 17.33
C LEU A 580 -5.84 -7.12 17.83
N LEU A 581 -4.88 -6.25 17.54
CA LEU A 581 -3.49 -6.38 18.00
C LEU A 581 -3.38 -6.19 19.50
N ILE A 582 -4.03 -5.15 20.05
CA ILE A 582 -4.04 -4.88 21.49
C ILE A 582 -4.64 -6.06 22.24
N GLU A 583 -5.84 -6.49 21.82
CA GLU A 583 -6.54 -7.59 22.47
C GLU A 583 -5.84 -8.95 22.25
N PHE A 584 -5.05 -9.13 21.18
CA PHE A 584 -4.20 -10.31 21.01
C PHE A 584 -3.14 -10.41 22.11
N PHE A 585 -2.42 -9.32 22.40
CA PHE A 585 -1.38 -9.33 23.45
C PHE A 585 -1.98 -9.51 24.84
N LYS A 586 -3.12 -8.87 25.09
CA LYS A 586 -3.88 -9.02 26.34
C LYS A 586 -4.43 -10.43 26.53
N TYR A 587 -4.89 -11.06 25.45
CA TYR A 587 -5.36 -12.44 25.48
C TYR A 587 -4.22 -13.39 25.89
N TYR A 588 -3.04 -13.29 25.26
CA TYR A 588 -1.93 -14.19 25.54
C TYR A 588 -1.11 -13.83 26.79
N SER A 589 -1.19 -12.60 27.30
CA SER A 589 -0.57 -12.23 28.58
C SER A 589 -1.26 -12.92 29.77
N SER A 590 -2.57 -13.17 29.66
CA SER A 590 -3.39 -13.82 30.69
C SER A 590 -3.84 -15.25 30.34
N PHE A 591 -3.33 -15.81 29.23
CA PHE A 591 -3.76 -17.13 28.73
C PHE A 591 -3.34 -18.30 29.64
N ASP A 592 -4.24 -19.27 29.79
CA ASP A 592 -3.96 -20.52 30.50
C ASP A 592 -3.18 -21.51 29.61
N TRP A 593 -1.85 -21.41 29.65
CA TRP A 593 -0.92 -22.28 28.91
C TRP A 593 -0.97 -23.77 29.29
N LYS A 594 -1.76 -24.17 30.31
CA LYS A 594 -2.00 -25.59 30.60
C LYS A 594 -2.90 -26.25 29.55
N LYS A 595 -3.76 -25.47 28.88
CA LYS A 595 -4.66 -25.94 27.82
C LYS A 595 -3.89 -26.19 26.52
N THR A 596 -4.43 -27.06 25.69
CA THR A 596 -3.91 -27.31 24.34
C THR A 596 -4.67 -26.47 23.32
N ILE A 597 -3.95 -25.72 22.50
CA ILE A 597 -4.53 -24.87 21.46
C ILE A 597 -4.73 -25.71 20.19
N SER A 598 -5.94 -25.68 19.62
CA SER A 598 -6.26 -26.35 18.36
C SER A 598 -6.94 -25.40 17.37
N VAL A 599 -6.20 -25.03 16.32
CA VAL A 599 -6.74 -24.27 15.18
C VAL A 599 -7.74 -25.11 14.37
N ARG A 600 -7.51 -26.41 14.31
CA ARG A 600 -8.39 -27.38 13.64
C ARG A 600 -9.77 -27.47 14.28
N MET A 601 -9.86 -27.35 15.61
CA MET A 601 -11.13 -27.32 16.35
C MET A 601 -11.67 -25.90 16.58
N GLY A 602 -10.86 -24.87 16.34
CA GLY A 602 -11.19 -23.47 16.52
C GLY A 602 -11.34 -23.06 17.99
N ASN A 603 -10.67 -23.76 18.92
CA ASN A 603 -10.77 -23.49 20.36
C ASN A 603 -9.58 -24.12 21.13
N THR A 604 -9.66 -24.08 22.46
CA THR A 604 -8.74 -24.80 23.35
C THR A 604 -9.35 -26.12 23.81
N GLN A 605 -8.51 -27.13 24.00
CA GLN A 605 -8.86 -28.48 24.42
C GLN A 605 -8.17 -28.86 25.74
N PRO A 606 -8.78 -29.70 26.58
CA PRO A 606 -8.10 -30.30 27.72
C PRO A 606 -6.93 -31.17 27.27
N THR A 607 -5.75 -30.96 27.86
CA THR A 607 -4.53 -31.71 27.51
C THR A 607 -4.66 -33.21 27.79
N SER A 608 -5.57 -33.63 28.68
CA SER A 608 -5.88 -35.04 28.94
C SER A 608 -6.40 -35.80 27.71
N ARG A 609 -6.90 -35.09 26.69
CA ARG A 609 -7.29 -35.70 25.40
C ARG A 609 -6.09 -36.14 24.55
N TYR A 610 -4.89 -35.67 24.89
CA TYR A 610 -3.66 -35.96 24.18
C TYR A 610 -2.78 -36.92 25.01
N GLY A 611 -1.98 -37.73 24.33
CA GLY A 611 -1.09 -38.71 24.97
C GLY A 611 0.00 -38.05 25.84
N ARG A 612 0.67 -38.85 26.70
CA ARG A 612 1.71 -38.38 27.64
C ARG A 612 2.83 -37.54 26.99
N VAL A 613 3.08 -37.69 25.70
CA VAL A 613 4.08 -36.91 24.94
C VAL A 613 3.80 -35.38 25.00
N TRP A 614 2.56 -34.98 25.30
CA TRP A 614 2.14 -33.58 25.38
C TRP A 614 2.33 -32.95 26.76
N SER A 615 2.66 -33.72 27.80
CA SER A 615 2.77 -33.19 29.16
C SER A 615 4.11 -32.49 29.45
N GLY A 616 5.14 -32.74 28.64
CA GLY A 616 6.47 -32.14 28.82
C GLY A 616 6.57 -30.66 28.42
N PRO A 617 6.12 -30.26 27.22
CA PRO A 617 6.21 -28.88 26.78
C PRO A 617 5.30 -27.91 27.56
N TYR A 618 5.81 -26.72 27.86
CA TYR A 618 5.04 -25.69 28.55
C TYR A 618 3.92 -25.12 27.66
N ILE A 619 4.20 -24.96 26.37
CA ILE A 619 3.21 -24.54 25.36
C ILE A 619 2.77 -25.76 24.54
N LYS A 620 1.47 -25.89 24.33
CA LYS A 620 0.84 -27.03 23.66
C LYS A 620 0.00 -26.54 22.50
N LEU A 621 0.51 -26.71 21.29
CA LEU A 621 -0.09 -26.18 20.08
C LEU A 621 -0.19 -27.29 19.04
N GLU A 622 -1.42 -27.67 18.71
CA GLU A 622 -1.73 -28.71 17.74
C GLU A 622 -1.43 -28.25 16.31
N ASP A 623 -0.62 -29.04 15.62
CA ASP A 623 -0.48 -28.95 14.18
C ASP A 623 -1.82 -29.36 13.53
N PRO A 624 -2.41 -28.51 12.69
CA PRO A 624 -3.73 -28.78 12.14
C PRO A 624 -3.79 -30.00 11.20
N THR A 625 -2.64 -30.47 10.68
CA THR A 625 -2.57 -31.60 9.75
C THR A 625 -1.96 -32.85 10.39
N ASP A 626 -0.84 -32.74 11.11
CA ASP A 626 -0.14 -33.90 11.67
C ASP A 626 -0.57 -34.26 13.10
N GLU A 627 -1.42 -33.44 13.72
CA GLU A 627 -1.94 -33.58 15.09
C GLU A 627 -0.84 -33.71 16.17
N GLY A 628 0.39 -33.32 15.85
CA GLY A 628 1.53 -33.25 16.75
C GLY A 628 1.63 -31.90 17.45
N ASN A 629 2.53 -31.80 18.44
CA ASN A 629 2.79 -30.55 19.14
C ASN A 629 3.88 -29.74 18.41
N VAL A 630 3.48 -28.63 17.77
CA VAL A 630 4.38 -27.72 17.07
C VAL A 630 5.39 -27.08 18.03
N THR A 631 5.01 -26.89 19.29
CA THR A 631 5.85 -26.26 20.33
C THR A 631 6.56 -27.28 21.23
N ARG A 632 6.78 -28.51 20.75
CA ARG A 632 7.53 -29.56 21.48
C ARG A 632 8.90 -29.13 22.02
N GLY A 633 9.55 -28.17 21.35
CA GLY A 633 10.85 -27.63 21.76
C GLY A 633 10.80 -26.68 22.97
N VAL A 634 9.62 -26.18 23.33
CA VAL A 634 9.41 -25.22 24.43
C VAL A 634 9.20 -25.96 25.76
N TYR A 635 10.21 -26.74 26.16
CA TYR A 635 10.23 -27.46 27.44
C TYR A 635 11.17 -26.81 28.47
N ASN A 636 11.88 -25.75 28.10
CA ASN A 636 12.73 -25.00 29.01
C ASN A 636 11.91 -23.91 29.73
N SER A 637 11.99 -23.88 31.08
CA SER A 637 11.25 -22.94 31.93
C SER A 637 11.68 -21.48 31.76
N SER A 638 12.97 -21.21 31.54
CA SER A 638 13.46 -19.83 31.34
C SER A 638 12.95 -19.26 30.03
N GLU A 639 12.99 -20.04 28.95
CA GLU A 639 12.49 -19.62 27.63
C GLU A 639 10.96 -19.49 27.63
N PHE A 640 10.24 -20.38 28.32
CA PHE A 640 8.81 -20.21 28.53
C PHE A 640 8.48 -18.91 29.28
N THR A 641 9.25 -18.59 30.32
CA THR A 641 9.08 -17.34 31.08
C THR A 641 9.40 -16.12 30.23
N ARG A 642 10.46 -16.17 29.40
CA ARG A 642 10.78 -15.13 28.41
C ARG A 642 9.61 -14.89 27.45
N ILE A 643 9.00 -15.95 26.91
CA ILE A 643 7.84 -15.84 26.02
C ILE A 643 6.68 -15.13 26.73
N LYS A 644 6.30 -15.56 27.94
CA LYS A 644 5.22 -14.93 28.72
C LYS A 644 5.50 -13.46 28.99
N ASN A 645 6.72 -13.13 29.42
CA ASN A 645 7.13 -11.77 29.73
C ASN A 645 7.09 -10.87 28.49
N ALA A 646 7.43 -11.40 27.30
CA ALA A 646 7.33 -10.65 26.06
C ALA A 646 5.86 -10.28 25.74
N PHE A 647 4.93 -11.23 25.84
CA PHE A 647 3.49 -10.95 25.65
C PHE A 647 2.98 -9.93 26.68
N GLN A 648 3.35 -10.09 27.96
CA GLN A 648 2.97 -9.15 29.02
C GLN A 648 3.52 -7.74 28.75
N SER A 649 4.80 -7.63 28.37
CA SER A 649 5.44 -6.34 28.07
C SER A 649 4.77 -5.64 26.89
N ALA A 650 4.48 -6.36 25.81
CA ALA A 650 3.80 -5.81 24.65
C ALA A 650 2.37 -5.36 24.99
N SER A 651 1.65 -6.14 25.81
CA SER A 651 0.32 -5.76 26.31
C SER A 651 0.39 -4.46 27.11
N THR A 652 1.30 -4.36 28.09
CA THR A 652 1.46 -3.17 28.92
C THR A 652 1.87 -1.94 28.09
N GLN A 653 2.80 -2.09 27.14
CA GLN A 653 3.24 -1.00 26.27
C GLN A 653 2.10 -0.48 25.41
N LEU A 654 1.35 -1.37 24.77
CA LEU A 654 0.21 -0.98 23.92
C LEU A 654 -0.97 -0.42 24.70
N GLU A 655 -1.18 -0.85 25.94
CA GLU A 655 -2.17 -0.27 26.87
C GLU A 655 -1.78 1.15 27.30
N GLN A 656 -0.50 1.42 27.53
CA GLN A 656 0.00 2.76 27.86
C GLN A 656 -0.01 3.70 26.65
N LYS A 657 0.50 3.23 25.50
CA LYS A 657 0.53 3.99 24.24
C LYS A 657 0.33 3.04 23.07
N ALA A 658 -0.76 3.20 22.31
CA ALA A 658 -1.07 2.32 21.17
C ALA A 658 -0.27 2.78 19.94
N SER A 659 1.04 2.61 20.03
CA SER A 659 1.96 2.87 18.95
C SER A 659 2.72 1.59 18.65
N LEU A 660 2.78 1.24 17.38
CA LEU A 660 3.55 0.13 16.89
C LEU A 660 5.04 0.30 17.19
N GLN A 661 5.55 1.54 17.28
CA GLN A 661 6.95 1.80 17.65
C GLN A 661 7.31 1.26 19.04
N ASP A 662 6.36 1.21 19.97
CA ASP A 662 6.65 0.89 21.37
C ASP A 662 6.92 -0.61 21.57
N ILE A 663 6.47 -1.46 20.63
CA ILE A 663 6.73 -2.90 20.63
C ILE A 663 7.85 -3.33 19.65
N PHE A 664 8.53 -2.39 18.97
CA PHE A 664 9.49 -2.67 17.88
C PHE A 664 10.93 -2.19 18.10
#